data_AF-A0A7X9WR63-F1
#
_entry.id   AF-A0A7X9WR63-F1
#
_cell.length_a   1.000
_cell.length_b   1.000
_cell.length_c   1.000
_cell.angle_alpha   90.00
_cell.angle_beta   90.00
_cell.angle_gamma   90.00
#
_symmetry.space_group_name_H-M   'P 1'
#
loop_
_entity.id
_entity.type
_entity.pdbx_description
1 polymer ?
#
loop_
_entity_poly.entity_id
_entity_poly.type
_entity_poly.pdbx_seq_one_letter_code
_entity_poly.pdbx_strand_id
1 'polypeptide(L)'
;MSRISNSRTKLMIGGATAALAAMLAVSPAAAQSSDQVSGTRVAASHQRADHVRALADTSGFQSVVAAPPADTTDLALRDNAVTASVRVNRSDSDLEVDSADLGGQRTPARFASGNDGVVADGSALLVTTQHGMSSTATALSTGGVLGINTDTSRGNRIAVAGNRLDAQALGNDAAASLSLGGLQDPAAGGILGFQSNDARSAVTSTEMAAVRIGVGATTGSNLALTGNLLRALGYGNAFSSVFTVDDARALGSGEGGPASLVPRASNGDPIVSATFATLSDQQQDGAVTVRAGEDDGSDPFHLVVFGQLAQSSARHDGNSLVAGGYGNQSDNAVSLRTGTVSGSGAVANLTNVQRTGNADIEANTVGGMRTNILGAATGAQATLSYHEVRAVAIANLAQGNQMSVEGIALDTFGLESGPVGTASSGYDGSSSVTAAFSVHNVQDFGTANVGAVSTSALKLGVLGPVEGSSVAADRNRVSVAATGNGATNGLSLTAPLLRTSADLNNVQSGNGGVQVEAGNGLAPLGVVLALPATVLGSDLSVRDNVLAGTAIGNSASNGLSVSGTSLANGSGHDEAVSGPLLKGYGAAADYALASGQTLGLSRALEDAVGIDSTVAGRFGMLGDFRTYGSDYRIEANRVAATIIGNSVANRLSVEGVSRGEMSLPAPGVALSSAQYGEVIGKAHAYQALVAPGSLDSSSVSVKGNSNRAYAGLNEADNLLSIDAVTGSTLTGRNAPVSIGSSVAVSGDDVLGNLQFAGGSISADAVTSIENGDSGIGLAGSRLAIEGNATAAEAVANRATNIVEIDSGGTSPAAGLGNLQINTAAVGANASLDAGYRVSYHPVLPMIGGSSVSIADNATSALARGNAADNQLVVRAGGAMAAASAEAGRYDLWADAGAPLLNAQTNYGSVLATPSNSLVGSAFNGPVAAMADASMTIGGNSVSAAAYGNVATNAASLSAFGQPRSVSVVSSQTNFGPVTALATTNQLTVPLAAMTSSRFALTGNQVSAVAIGNQATNTITSLR
;
A
#
# COMPACT_ATOMS: atom_id res chain seq x y z
N MET A 1 -13.61 78.97 -14.06
CA MET A 1 -12.52 79.99 -14.05
C MET A 1 -11.94 80.08 -12.64
N SER A 2 -10.62 80.33 -12.50
CA SER A 2 -9.94 80.81 -11.26
C SER A 2 -9.78 79.79 -10.11
N ARG A 3 -8.58 79.25 -9.81
CA ARG A 3 -7.44 79.79 -9.02
C ARG A 3 -7.61 79.82 -7.47
N ILE A 4 -6.73 79.06 -6.79
CA ILE A 4 -5.79 79.46 -5.69
C ILE A 4 -6.23 79.46 -4.18
N SER A 5 -5.45 78.68 -3.41
CA SER A 5 -4.85 78.89 -2.05
C SER A 5 -5.50 78.43 -0.71
N ASN A 6 -4.69 77.59 -0.03
CA ASN A 6 -4.07 77.70 1.32
C ASN A 6 -4.78 77.42 2.66
N SER A 7 -4.10 76.49 3.38
CA SER A 7 -3.73 76.42 4.81
C SER A 7 -4.79 76.00 5.85
N ARG A 8 -4.58 74.94 6.67
CA ARG A 8 -3.65 74.80 7.84
C ARG A 8 -3.92 75.92 8.88
N THR A 9 -4.18 75.74 10.19
CA THR A 9 -3.82 74.73 11.20
C THR A 9 -4.54 75.08 12.53
N LYS A 10 -4.74 74.07 13.41
CA LYS A 10 -4.67 74.06 14.91
C LYS A 10 -5.91 73.38 15.52
N LEU A 11 -5.86 72.50 16.52
CA LEU A 11 -4.82 71.84 17.32
C LEU A 11 -5.58 70.88 18.28
N MET A 12 -4.86 69.99 18.97
CA MET A 12 -5.23 69.04 20.06
C MET A 12 -5.37 67.60 19.52
N ILE A 13 -4.33 66.74 19.47
CA ILE A 13 -3.29 66.42 20.47
C ILE A 13 -3.90 66.31 21.87
N GLY A 14 -4.55 65.17 22.14
CA GLY A 14 -5.11 64.84 23.46
C GLY A 14 -5.79 63.47 23.51
N GLY A 15 -6.34 62.97 22.39
CA GLY A 15 -7.06 61.68 22.37
C GLY A 15 -6.25 60.45 21.96
N ALA A 16 -5.12 60.64 21.25
CA ALA A 16 -4.38 59.53 20.66
C ALA A 16 -3.54 58.73 21.67
N THR A 17 -3.13 59.33 22.79
CA THR A 17 -2.39 58.63 23.84
C THR A 17 -3.27 57.77 24.74
N ALA A 18 -4.55 58.11 24.92
CA ALA A 18 -5.49 57.29 25.68
C ALA A 18 -6.01 56.09 24.88
N ALA A 19 -6.20 56.24 23.56
CA ALA A 19 -6.56 55.13 22.67
C ALA A 19 -5.39 54.16 22.45
N LEU A 20 -4.15 54.66 22.35
CA LEU A 20 -2.97 53.81 22.25
C LEU A 20 -2.66 53.12 23.60
N ALA A 21 -2.87 53.79 24.74
CA ALA A 21 -2.75 53.17 26.06
C ALA A 21 -3.88 52.16 26.36
N ALA A 22 -5.09 52.37 25.85
CA ALA A 22 -6.18 51.39 25.96
C ALA A 22 -6.00 50.20 24.99
N MET A 23 -5.38 50.39 23.82
CA MET A 23 -4.98 49.29 22.93
C MET A 23 -3.71 48.55 23.41
N LEU A 24 -2.88 49.19 24.25
CA LEU A 24 -1.74 48.56 24.93
C LEU A 24 -2.09 47.98 26.31
N ALA A 25 -3.32 48.20 26.81
CA ALA A 25 -3.80 47.74 28.11
C ALA A 25 -5.01 46.79 28.04
N VAL A 26 -5.47 46.43 26.83
CA VAL A 26 -6.08 45.11 26.67
C VAL A 26 -4.91 44.14 26.64
N SER A 27 -4.49 43.68 27.83
CA SER A 27 -3.91 42.35 27.89
C SER A 27 -4.91 41.47 27.14
N PRO A 28 -4.57 40.83 26.01
CA PRO A 28 -5.35 39.68 25.63
C PRO A 28 -5.36 38.85 26.91
N ALA A 29 -6.53 38.39 27.34
CA ALA A 29 -6.54 37.10 27.99
C ALA A 29 -5.96 36.18 26.91
N ALA A 30 -4.63 36.12 26.87
CA ALA A 30 -3.90 35.19 26.05
C ALA A 30 -4.54 33.87 26.43
N ALA A 31 -5.08 33.17 25.45
CA ALA A 31 -5.32 31.76 25.60
C ALA A 31 -3.95 31.20 26.01
N GLN A 32 -3.71 31.09 27.32
CA GLN A 32 -2.50 30.50 27.83
C GLN A 32 -2.56 29.09 27.31
N SER A 33 -1.54 28.72 26.52
CA SER A 33 -1.36 27.33 26.20
C SER A 33 -1.37 26.54 27.51
N SER A 34 -2.17 25.48 27.57
CA SER A 34 -2.13 24.53 28.68
C SER A 34 -0.86 23.68 28.64
N ASP A 35 -0.02 23.85 27.62
CA ASP A 35 1.25 23.17 27.47
C ASP A 35 2.19 23.48 28.64
N GLN A 36 2.71 22.43 29.26
CA GLN A 36 3.69 22.49 30.33
C GLN A 36 5.02 21.95 29.83
N VAL A 37 5.94 22.85 29.46
CA VAL A 37 7.28 22.47 28.98
C VAL A 37 8.34 22.95 29.98
N SER A 38 9.13 22.02 30.51
CA SER A 38 10.16 22.26 31.51
C SER A 38 11.47 21.60 31.08
N GLY A 39 12.57 22.36 31.10
CA GLY A 39 13.89 21.82 30.84
C GLY A 39 15.02 22.84 30.87
N THR A 40 16.27 22.34 30.84
CA THR A 40 17.50 23.17 30.87
C THR A 40 17.74 23.89 29.55
N ARG A 41 17.42 23.23 28.43
CA ARG A 41 17.42 23.78 27.07
C ARG A 41 16.12 23.36 26.40
N VAL A 42 15.31 24.35 26.03
CA VAL A 42 13.99 24.12 25.44
C VAL A 42 13.84 24.98 24.21
N ALA A 43 13.49 24.35 23.09
CA ALA A 43 12.90 25.00 21.94
C ALA A 43 11.44 24.56 21.85
N ALA A 44 10.51 25.49 22.04
CA ALA A 44 9.08 25.20 21.96
C ALA A 44 8.41 26.11 20.91
N SER A 45 7.67 25.52 19.99
CA SER A 45 6.85 26.21 19.00
C SER A 45 5.39 25.79 19.20
N HIS A 46 4.56 26.73 19.67
CA HIS A 46 3.12 26.54 19.81
C HIS A 46 2.41 27.37 18.73
N GLN A 47 1.66 26.70 17.85
CA GLN A 47 0.89 27.34 16.78
C GLN A 47 -0.57 26.93 16.89
N ARG A 48 -1.46 27.92 16.86
CA ARG A 48 -2.91 27.70 16.88
C ARG A 48 -3.55 28.58 15.81
N ALA A 49 -4.14 27.94 14.82
CA ALA A 49 -4.96 28.57 13.81
C ALA A 49 -6.43 28.45 14.22
N ASP A 50 -7.07 29.58 14.48
CA ASP A 50 -8.44 29.65 14.97
C ASP A 50 -9.31 30.40 13.95
N HIS A 51 -10.23 29.68 13.29
CA HIS A 51 -11.09 30.18 12.21
C HIS A 51 -10.33 30.77 11.00
N VAL A 52 -9.12 30.29 10.71
CA VAL A 52 -8.29 30.75 9.59
C VAL A 52 -8.79 30.17 8.27
N ARG A 53 -8.78 30.97 7.21
CA ARG A 53 -9.01 30.49 5.83
C ARG A 53 -7.77 30.78 4.99
N ALA A 54 -6.91 29.78 4.87
CA ALA A 54 -5.72 29.89 4.06
C ALA A 54 -6.05 29.45 2.63
N LEU A 55 -5.82 30.33 1.65
CA LEU A 55 -6.11 30.09 0.23
C LEU A 55 -4.89 30.45 -0.62
N ALA A 56 -4.45 29.52 -1.45
CA ALA A 56 -3.55 29.78 -2.57
C ALA A 56 -4.30 29.48 -3.88
N ASP A 57 -4.27 30.41 -4.83
CA ASP A 57 -5.03 30.29 -6.07
C ASP A 57 -4.20 30.76 -7.27
N THR A 58 -3.96 29.86 -8.22
CA THR A 58 -3.31 30.15 -9.51
C THR A 58 -4.28 30.04 -10.68
N SER A 59 -5.59 30.00 -10.43
CA SER A 59 -6.62 29.76 -11.45
C SER A 59 -6.58 30.78 -12.59
N GLY A 60 -6.91 30.31 -13.80
CA GLY A 60 -7.06 31.13 -14.99
C GLY A 60 -5.74 31.60 -15.64
N PHE A 61 -4.58 31.07 -15.22
CA PHE A 61 -3.33 31.38 -15.90
C PHE A 61 -3.38 30.92 -17.37
N GLN A 62 -2.77 31.68 -18.28
CA GLN A 62 -2.64 31.27 -19.68
C GLN A 62 -1.24 31.57 -20.19
N SER A 63 -0.56 30.54 -20.68
CA SER A 63 0.67 30.69 -21.45
C SER A 63 0.50 29.86 -22.72
N VAL A 64 -0.06 30.53 -23.73
CA VAL A 64 -0.35 29.95 -25.04
C VAL A 64 0.53 30.63 -26.09
N VAL A 65 1.40 29.85 -26.74
CA VAL A 65 2.14 30.34 -27.90
C VAL A 65 1.26 30.16 -29.13
N ALA A 66 0.80 31.27 -29.71
CA ALA A 66 0.10 31.27 -30.99
C ALA A 66 1.08 31.65 -32.10
N ALA A 67 1.28 30.78 -33.09
CA ALA A 67 2.17 31.05 -34.23
C ALA A 67 1.43 30.92 -35.57
N PRO A 68 1.74 31.80 -36.54
CA PRO A 68 1.24 31.68 -37.92
C PRO A 68 1.79 30.40 -38.59
N PRO A 69 1.36 30.06 -39.83
CA PRO A 69 2.00 29.03 -40.63
C PRO A 69 3.52 29.15 -40.58
N ALA A 70 4.18 28.11 -40.09
CA ALA A 70 5.62 28.08 -39.89
C ALA A 70 6.21 26.93 -40.71
N ASP A 71 7.31 27.21 -41.40
CA ASP A 71 8.10 26.20 -42.11
C ASP A 71 9.45 26.06 -41.40
N THR A 72 9.90 24.84 -41.14
CA THR A 72 11.23 24.54 -40.56
C THR A 72 11.57 25.26 -39.23
N THR A 73 10.59 25.41 -38.35
CA THR A 73 10.70 26.12 -37.07
C THR A 73 10.70 25.17 -35.87
N ASP A 74 11.45 25.50 -34.81
CA ASP A 74 11.40 24.84 -33.50
C ASP A 74 10.61 25.71 -32.51
N LEU A 75 9.42 25.24 -32.12
CA LEU A 75 8.58 25.86 -31.08
C LEU A 75 8.58 24.95 -29.86
N ALA A 76 8.96 25.50 -28.71
CA ALA A 76 9.02 24.73 -27.49
C ALA A 76 8.49 25.52 -26.30
N LEU A 77 7.68 24.87 -25.48
CA LEU A 77 7.24 25.33 -24.17
C LEU A 77 7.68 24.28 -23.15
N ARG A 78 8.82 24.52 -22.51
CA ARG A 78 9.50 23.53 -21.66
C ARG A 78 9.77 24.03 -20.26
N ASP A 79 9.74 23.11 -19.33
CA ASP A 79 10.22 23.30 -17.95
C ASP A 79 9.55 24.47 -17.21
N ASN A 80 8.28 24.76 -17.53
CA ASN A 80 7.49 25.78 -16.84
C ASN A 80 6.85 25.18 -15.58
N ALA A 81 6.71 26.00 -14.54
CA ALA A 81 6.09 25.60 -13.28
C ALA A 81 4.97 26.56 -12.86
N VAL A 82 3.81 26.01 -12.50
CA VAL A 82 2.72 26.72 -11.81
C VAL A 82 2.46 25.99 -10.50
N THR A 83 2.42 26.73 -9.39
CA THR A 83 2.26 26.11 -8.07
C THR A 83 1.35 26.94 -7.18
N ALA A 84 0.30 26.29 -6.66
CA ALA A 84 -0.52 26.81 -5.58
C ALA A 84 -0.17 26.01 -4.32
N SER A 85 0.43 26.65 -3.30
CA SER A 85 0.81 25.96 -2.07
C SER A 85 0.29 26.70 -0.84
N VAL A 86 -0.35 25.98 0.07
CA VAL A 86 -0.89 26.52 1.32
C VAL A 86 -0.55 25.63 2.50
N ARG A 87 -0.23 26.26 3.63
CA ARG A 87 -0.01 25.64 4.94
C ARG A 87 -0.74 26.48 5.98
N VAL A 88 -1.62 25.89 6.78
CA VAL A 88 -2.29 26.64 7.86
C VAL A 88 -1.32 26.88 9.01
N ASN A 89 -0.63 25.83 9.47
CA ASN A 89 0.47 25.92 10.42
C ASN A 89 1.74 25.31 9.80
N ARG A 90 2.89 25.97 9.97
CA ARG A 90 4.19 25.45 9.54
C ARG A 90 5.25 25.68 10.62
N SER A 91 5.95 24.62 11.03
CA SER A 91 7.11 24.70 11.92
C SER A 91 8.31 23.99 11.29
N ASP A 92 9.48 24.59 11.43
CA ASP A 92 10.76 23.99 11.05
C ASP A 92 11.73 24.34 12.18
N SER A 93 11.96 23.38 13.06
CA SER A 93 12.68 23.59 14.32
C SER A 93 13.91 22.71 14.35
N ASP A 94 15.05 23.34 14.64
CA ASP A 94 16.33 22.67 14.80
C ASP A 94 16.94 23.12 16.13
N LEU A 95 17.46 22.16 16.90
CA LEU A 95 18.11 22.41 18.17
C LEU A 95 19.35 21.53 18.28
N GLU A 96 20.51 22.18 18.30
CA GLU A 96 21.80 21.55 18.58
C GLU A 96 22.24 21.93 19.99
N VAL A 97 22.60 20.94 20.80
CA VAL A 97 23.03 21.14 22.19
C VAL A 97 24.33 20.39 22.47
N ASP A 98 25.31 21.11 23.02
CA ASP A 98 26.53 20.52 23.56
C ASP A 98 26.34 20.17 25.05
N SER A 99 26.93 19.07 25.49
CA SER A 99 27.09 18.66 26.89
C SER A 99 27.38 19.75 27.91
N ALA A 100 28.20 20.75 27.57
CA ALA A 100 28.57 21.84 28.48
C ALA A 100 27.36 22.69 28.89
N ASP A 101 26.30 22.68 28.07
CA ASP A 101 25.10 23.48 28.25
C ASP A 101 24.08 22.87 29.23
N LEU A 102 24.20 21.57 29.54
CA LEU A 102 23.21 20.82 30.33
C LEU A 102 23.54 20.71 31.82
N GLY A 103 24.72 21.20 32.25
CA GLY A 103 25.04 21.46 33.65
C GLY A 103 24.97 20.25 34.60
N GLY A 104 25.03 19.02 34.07
CA GLY A 104 24.98 17.77 34.84
C GLY A 104 23.61 17.41 35.43
N GLN A 105 22.53 18.10 35.07
CA GLN A 105 21.17 17.75 35.52
C GLN A 105 20.63 16.55 34.73
N ARG A 106 20.07 15.58 35.47
CA ARG A 106 19.45 14.37 34.92
C ARG A 106 17.95 14.41 35.14
N THR A 107 17.22 14.88 34.15
CA THR A 107 15.77 14.69 34.10
C THR A 107 15.45 13.90 32.84
N PRO A 108 15.00 12.63 32.95
CA PRO A 108 14.53 11.85 31.80
C PRO A 108 13.46 12.61 31.02
N ALA A 109 13.37 12.33 29.72
CA ALA A 109 12.32 12.89 28.90
C ALA A 109 10.97 12.23 29.26
N ARG A 110 10.03 13.05 29.74
CA ARG A 110 8.67 12.65 30.08
C ARG A 110 7.69 13.43 29.23
N PHE A 111 6.96 12.71 28.38
CA PHE A 111 6.01 13.29 27.45
C PHE A 111 4.59 12.79 27.72
N ALA A 112 3.64 13.70 27.67
CA ALA A 112 2.23 13.41 27.50
C ALA A 112 1.63 14.38 26.49
N SER A 113 0.70 13.94 25.66
CA SER A 113 0.00 14.79 24.71
C SER A 113 -1.48 14.44 24.62
N GLY A 114 -2.33 15.43 24.37
CA GLY A 114 -3.74 15.20 24.14
C GLY A 114 -4.55 16.49 24.05
N ASN A 115 -5.86 16.36 24.20
CA ASN A 115 -6.81 17.47 24.05
C ASN A 115 -6.66 18.56 25.13
N ASP A 116 -6.10 18.20 26.29
CA ASP A 116 -5.86 19.12 27.40
C ASP A 116 -4.50 19.85 27.29
N GLY A 117 -3.73 19.60 26.23
CA GLY A 117 -2.40 20.20 25.96
C GLY A 117 -1.28 19.15 25.99
N VAL A 118 -0.03 19.61 25.97
CA VAL A 118 1.14 18.74 26.10
C VAL A 118 1.89 18.96 27.41
N VAL A 119 2.45 17.90 27.97
CA VAL A 119 3.39 17.97 29.09
C VAL A 119 4.71 17.41 28.62
N ALA A 120 5.78 18.19 28.78
CA ALA A 120 7.13 17.80 28.42
C ALA A 120 8.13 18.24 29.50
N ASP A 121 8.79 17.26 30.13
CA ASP A 121 9.88 17.49 31.07
C ASP A 121 11.14 16.77 30.56
N GLY A 122 12.32 17.36 30.76
CA GLY A 122 13.58 16.80 30.28
C GLY A 122 14.72 17.83 30.25
N SER A 123 15.95 17.40 29.94
CA SER A 123 17.10 18.33 29.98
C SER A 123 17.20 19.16 28.69
N ALA A 124 17.15 18.50 27.52
CA ALA A 124 17.08 19.13 26.20
C ALA A 124 15.78 18.74 25.48
N LEU A 125 14.90 19.69 25.21
CA LEU A 125 13.59 19.43 24.61
C LEU A 125 13.36 20.26 23.35
N LEU A 126 12.80 19.61 22.34
CA LEU A 126 12.20 20.27 21.18
C LEU A 126 10.72 19.89 21.12
N VAL A 127 9.84 20.87 21.32
CA VAL A 127 8.39 20.66 21.37
C VAL A 127 7.72 21.48 20.26
N THR A 128 6.92 20.82 19.43
CA THR A 128 6.08 21.50 18.44
C THR A 128 4.63 21.09 18.60
N THR A 129 3.76 22.08 18.81
CA THR A 129 2.31 21.88 18.91
C THR A 129 1.61 22.72 17.85
N GLN A 130 0.73 22.08 17.07
CA GLN A 130 -0.02 22.74 16.00
C GLN A 130 -1.50 22.34 16.07
N HIS A 131 -2.37 23.34 16.21
CA HIS A 131 -3.82 23.13 16.27
C HIS A 131 -4.52 23.88 15.13
N GLY A 132 -5.33 23.16 14.36
CA GLY A 132 -6.36 23.71 13.48
C GLY A 132 -7.72 23.65 14.15
N MET A 133 -8.30 24.81 14.43
CA MET A 133 -9.66 24.93 14.96
C MET A 133 -10.52 25.70 13.97
N SER A 134 -11.47 25.00 13.35
CA SER A 134 -12.31 25.54 12.28
C SER A 134 -11.53 26.28 11.19
N SER A 135 -10.32 25.80 10.88
CA SER A 135 -9.38 26.46 9.98
C SER A 135 -9.16 25.65 8.70
N THR A 136 -9.37 26.25 7.54
CA THR A 136 -9.33 25.55 6.25
C THR A 136 -8.05 25.84 5.47
N ALA A 137 -7.47 24.81 4.86
CA ALA A 137 -6.37 24.92 3.91
C ALA A 137 -6.87 24.63 2.50
N THR A 138 -6.77 25.59 1.58
CA THR A 138 -7.25 25.43 0.20
C THR A 138 -6.19 25.84 -0.83
N ALA A 139 -5.78 24.90 -1.69
CA ALA A 139 -4.91 25.17 -2.85
C ALA A 139 -5.68 24.90 -4.15
N LEU A 140 -5.81 25.92 -5.00
CA LEU A 140 -6.56 25.85 -6.26
C LEU A 140 -5.69 26.26 -7.44
N SER A 141 -5.81 25.52 -8.53
CA SER A 141 -5.30 25.87 -9.84
C SER A 141 -6.32 25.39 -10.86
N THR A 142 -7.29 26.22 -11.24
CA THR A 142 -8.41 25.81 -12.11
C THR A 142 -8.46 26.63 -13.40
N GLY A 143 -8.85 26.00 -14.52
CA GLY A 143 -9.05 26.70 -15.80
C GLY A 143 -7.77 27.30 -16.40
N GLY A 144 -6.60 26.92 -15.89
CA GLY A 144 -5.32 27.34 -16.43
C GLY A 144 -4.92 26.53 -17.66
N VAL A 145 -4.24 27.15 -18.63
CA VAL A 145 -3.81 26.47 -19.85
C VAL A 145 -2.34 26.78 -20.19
N LEU A 146 -1.58 25.71 -20.40
CA LEU A 146 -0.23 25.75 -20.95
C LEU A 146 -0.24 25.08 -22.33
N GLY A 147 0.12 25.79 -23.40
CA GLY A 147 0.09 25.14 -24.70
C GLY A 147 0.63 25.91 -25.88
N ILE A 148 0.60 25.24 -27.03
CA ILE A 148 1.02 25.79 -28.32
C ILE A 148 -0.11 25.58 -29.32
N ASN A 149 -0.50 26.64 -30.03
CA ASN A 149 -1.46 26.60 -31.13
C ASN A 149 -0.82 27.13 -32.43
N THR A 150 -0.90 26.35 -33.52
CA THR A 150 -0.35 26.74 -34.83
C THR A 150 -1.28 26.35 -35.98
N ASP A 151 -1.38 27.16 -37.03
CA ASP A 151 -2.28 26.87 -38.15
C ASP A 151 -1.84 25.68 -39.02
N THR A 152 -0.66 25.74 -39.63
CA THR A 152 -0.13 24.63 -40.44
C THR A 152 1.34 24.42 -40.11
N SER A 153 1.78 23.16 -40.18
CA SER A 153 3.10 22.76 -39.75
C SER A 153 3.82 21.99 -40.84
N ARG A 154 4.93 22.53 -41.37
CA ARG A 154 5.78 21.85 -42.36
C ARG A 154 7.23 21.82 -41.92
N GLY A 155 7.79 20.62 -41.73
CA GLY A 155 9.18 20.48 -41.29
C GLY A 155 9.47 21.01 -39.88
N ASN A 156 8.46 21.22 -39.04
CA ASN A 156 8.64 21.84 -37.72
C ASN A 156 8.92 20.83 -36.61
N ARG A 157 9.48 21.32 -35.52
CA ARG A 157 9.50 20.66 -34.22
C ARG A 157 8.63 21.48 -33.25
N ILE A 158 7.58 20.88 -32.71
CA ILE A 158 6.66 21.52 -31.77
C ILE A 158 6.65 20.67 -30.49
N ALA A 159 7.00 21.25 -29.35
CA ALA A 159 7.11 20.53 -28.10
C ALA A 159 6.51 21.28 -26.92
N VAL A 160 5.66 20.60 -26.14
CA VAL A 160 5.26 21.00 -24.80
C VAL A 160 5.72 19.92 -23.84
N ALA A 161 6.81 20.18 -23.11
CA ALA A 161 7.50 19.11 -22.38
C ALA A 161 8.08 19.52 -21.03
N GLY A 162 8.08 18.60 -20.07
CA GLY A 162 8.73 18.83 -18.76
C GLY A 162 8.02 19.86 -17.87
N ASN A 163 6.79 20.27 -18.21
CA ASN A 163 6.10 21.30 -17.44
C ASN A 163 5.41 20.70 -16.20
N ARG A 164 5.30 21.50 -15.14
CA ARG A 164 4.78 21.08 -13.83
C ARG A 164 3.69 22.02 -13.34
N LEU A 165 2.56 21.44 -12.97
CA LEU A 165 1.40 22.14 -12.43
C LEU A 165 1.02 21.42 -11.13
N ASP A 166 1.11 22.13 -10.01
CA ASP A 166 1.12 21.53 -8.67
C ASP A 166 0.27 22.34 -7.69
N ALA A 167 -0.80 21.74 -7.18
CA ALA A 167 -1.58 22.25 -6.06
C ALA A 167 -1.24 21.44 -4.80
N GLN A 168 -0.89 22.10 -3.70
CA GLN A 168 -0.56 21.45 -2.44
C GLN A 168 -1.17 22.19 -1.24
N ALA A 169 -1.98 21.48 -0.45
CA ALA A 169 -2.57 21.99 0.77
C ALA A 169 -2.18 21.16 1.98
N LEU A 170 -1.76 21.83 3.07
CA LEU A 170 -1.49 21.20 4.35
C LEU A 170 -2.23 21.95 5.47
N GLY A 171 -2.87 21.21 6.37
CA GLY A 171 -3.36 21.74 7.63
C GLY A 171 -2.18 22.08 8.53
N ASN A 172 -1.57 21.05 9.12
CA ASN A 172 -0.40 21.18 9.97
C ASN A 172 0.82 20.53 9.30
N ASP A 173 1.93 21.26 9.27
CA ASP A 173 3.21 20.82 8.70
C ASP A 173 4.33 21.15 9.69
N ALA A 174 5.07 20.14 10.15
CA ALA A 174 6.17 20.34 11.07
C ALA A 174 7.35 19.41 10.82
N ALA A 175 8.55 19.97 10.91
CA ALA A 175 9.81 19.25 10.97
C ALA A 175 10.57 19.64 12.24
N ALA A 176 11.14 18.64 12.92
CA ALA A 176 11.87 18.80 14.17
C ALA A 176 13.19 18.03 14.10
N SER A 177 14.32 18.71 14.31
CA SER A 177 15.62 18.08 14.48
C SER A 177 16.23 18.44 15.83
N LEU A 178 16.67 17.43 16.57
CA LEU A 178 17.41 17.58 17.82
C LEU A 178 18.72 16.83 17.70
N SER A 179 19.83 17.50 17.95
CA SER A 179 21.16 16.88 18.01
C SER A 179 21.83 17.13 19.36
N LEU A 180 22.29 16.07 20.01
CA LEU A 180 23.04 16.13 21.26
C LEU A 180 24.44 15.56 21.05
N GLY A 181 25.48 16.38 21.31
CA GLY A 181 26.88 16.01 21.12
C GLY A 181 27.77 16.29 22.33
N GLY A 182 28.95 15.66 22.36
CA GLY A 182 30.02 15.95 23.33
C GLY A 182 29.78 15.44 24.76
N LEU A 183 28.80 14.57 24.96
CA LEU A 183 28.21 14.19 26.26
C LEU A 183 29.19 13.46 27.22
N GLN A 184 29.97 14.23 27.99
CA GLN A 184 30.82 13.72 29.08
C GLN A 184 30.04 13.33 30.35
N ASP A 185 28.91 14.00 30.58
CA ASP A 185 27.93 13.69 31.62
C ASP A 185 26.63 13.16 30.96
N PRO A 186 25.88 12.28 31.65
CA PRO A 186 24.65 11.70 31.12
C PRO A 186 23.57 12.76 30.95
N ALA A 187 23.27 13.06 29.69
CA ALA A 187 22.19 13.93 29.26
C ALA A 187 20.93 13.13 28.93
N ALA A 188 19.80 13.83 28.94
CA ALA A 188 18.50 13.34 28.57
C ALA A 188 17.78 14.37 27.71
N GLY A 189 16.93 13.93 26.82
CA GLY A 189 16.22 14.85 25.94
C GLY A 189 15.25 14.17 25.00
N GLY A 190 14.56 14.97 24.22
CA GLY A 190 13.63 14.40 23.26
C GLY A 190 12.84 15.41 22.45
N ILE A 191 12.07 14.84 21.53
CA ILE A 191 11.20 15.56 20.61
C ILE A 191 9.75 15.20 20.93
N LEU A 192 8.89 16.21 21.06
CA LEU A 192 7.43 16.03 21.13
C LEU A 192 6.77 16.82 20.01
N GLY A 193 6.10 16.12 19.10
CA GLY A 193 5.24 16.69 18.07
C GLY A 193 3.78 16.36 18.33
N PHE A 194 2.94 17.38 18.51
CA PHE A 194 1.49 17.22 18.59
C PHE A 194 0.81 18.04 17.48
N GLN A 195 -0.01 17.39 16.66
CA GLN A 195 -0.78 18.04 15.61
C GLN A 195 -2.24 17.61 15.69
N SER A 196 -3.17 18.57 15.70
CA SER A 196 -4.60 18.27 15.71
C SER A 196 -5.38 19.17 14.77
N ASN A 197 -6.31 18.60 14.00
CA ASN A 197 -7.31 19.34 13.23
C ASN A 197 -8.70 18.88 13.62
N ASP A 198 -9.57 19.82 14.00
CA ASP A 198 -10.97 19.53 14.30
C ASP A 198 -11.79 19.21 13.04
N ALA A 199 -13.03 18.75 13.24
CA ALA A 199 -13.95 18.37 12.16
C ALA A 199 -14.27 19.50 11.17
N ARG A 200 -14.01 20.77 11.52
CA ARG A 200 -14.22 21.93 10.64
C ARG A 200 -12.95 22.39 9.94
N SER A 201 -11.81 21.78 10.25
CA SER A 201 -10.50 22.12 9.69
C SER A 201 -10.18 21.27 8.47
N ALA A 202 -10.92 21.53 7.38
CA ALA A 202 -10.81 20.79 6.14
C ALA A 202 -9.58 21.22 5.31
N VAL A 203 -9.00 20.24 4.61
CA VAL A 203 -7.91 20.43 3.66
C VAL A 203 -8.40 20.10 2.26
N THR A 204 -8.22 21.03 1.32
CA THR A 204 -8.67 20.87 -0.07
C THR A 204 -7.54 21.25 -1.02
N SER A 205 -7.24 20.35 -1.95
CA SER A 205 -6.28 20.63 -3.03
C SER A 205 -6.91 20.29 -4.38
N THR A 206 -6.84 21.21 -5.33
CA THR A 206 -7.45 21.05 -6.65
C THR A 206 -6.53 21.58 -7.74
N GLU A 207 -6.04 20.68 -8.59
CA GLU A 207 -5.24 21.01 -9.78
C GLU A 207 -6.03 20.62 -11.04
N MET A 208 -6.64 21.62 -11.67
CA MET A 208 -7.49 21.48 -12.83
C MET A 208 -7.08 22.40 -13.98
N ALA A 209 -5.78 22.50 -14.22
CA ALA A 209 -5.24 23.08 -15.43
C ALA A 209 -5.07 22.05 -16.55
N ALA A 210 -4.83 22.54 -17.76
CA ALA A 210 -4.59 21.73 -18.94
C ALA A 210 -3.27 22.06 -19.64
N VAL A 211 -2.69 21.04 -20.25
CA VAL A 211 -1.50 21.13 -21.10
C VAL A 211 -1.85 20.64 -22.52
N ARG A 212 -1.70 21.52 -23.52
CA ARG A 212 -2.27 21.30 -24.85
C ARG A 212 -1.33 21.60 -26.01
N ILE A 213 -1.47 20.85 -27.10
CA ILE A 213 -0.95 21.18 -28.42
C ILE A 213 -2.11 21.16 -29.42
N GLY A 214 -2.33 22.27 -30.12
CA GLY A 214 -3.28 22.36 -31.23
C GLY A 214 -2.56 22.75 -32.52
N VAL A 215 -2.58 21.89 -33.52
CA VAL A 215 -1.99 22.20 -34.84
C VAL A 215 -2.97 21.88 -35.95
N GLY A 216 -3.00 22.64 -37.04
CA GLY A 216 -3.76 22.22 -38.22
C GLY A 216 -3.01 21.20 -39.06
N ALA A 217 -3.13 21.27 -40.39
CA ALA A 217 -2.54 20.27 -41.27
C ALA A 217 -1.01 20.20 -41.10
N THR A 218 -0.49 19.00 -40.90
CA THR A 218 0.90 18.75 -40.49
C THR A 218 1.60 17.82 -41.48
N THR A 219 2.77 18.23 -41.99
CA THR A 219 3.57 17.46 -42.95
C THR A 219 5.06 17.51 -42.61
N GLY A 220 5.76 16.37 -42.64
CA GLY A 220 7.20 16.30 -42.33
C GLY A 220 7.61 16.83 -40.95
N SER A 221 6.70 16.87 -39.97
CA SER A 221 6.92 17.57 -38.69
C SER A 221 6.88 16.63 -37.48
N ASN A 222 7.40 17.10 -36.34
CA ASN A 222 7.41 16.37 -35.07
C ASN A 222 6.66 17.15 -34.00
N LEU A 223 5.59 16.58 -33.47
CA LEU A 223 4.80 17.10 -32.35
C LEU A 223 5.10 16.26 -31.11
N ALA A 224 5.34 16.90 -29.97
CA ALA A 224 5.68 16.22 -28.71
C ALA A 224 4.98 16.87 -27.51
N LEU A 225 3.99 16.19 -26.94
CA LEU A 225 3.38 16.52 -25.64
C LEU A 225 3.88 15.51 -24.60
N THR A 226 5.02 15.79 -23.95
CA THR A 226 5.77 14.76 -23.23
C THR A 226 6.29 15.14 -21.86
N GLY A 227 6.21 14.24 -20.88
CA GLY A 227 6.88 14.43 -19.58
C GLY A 227 6.32 15.56 -18.71
N ASN A 228 5.05 15.93 -18.90
CA ASN A 228 4.39 16.96 -18.12
C ASN A 228 3.69 16.37 -16.88
N LEU A 229 3.56 17.14 -15.80
CA LEU A 229 2.95 16.73 -14.54
C LEU A 229 1.82 17.68 -14.15
N LEU A 230 0.65 17.12 -13.86
CA LEU A 230 -0.47 17.76 -13.14
C LEU A 230 -0.67 17.03 -11.82
N ARG A 231 -0.57 17.75 -10.70
CA ARG A 231 -0.60 17.13 -9.38
C ARG A 231 -1.39 17.94 -8.36
N ALA A 232 -2.21 17.25 -7.57
CA ALA A 232 -2.84 17.78 -6.37
C ALA A 232 -2.46 16.92 -5.16
N LEU A 233 -2.07 17.57 -4.05
CA LEU A 233 -1.71 16.89 -2.79
C LEU A 233 -2.36 17.58 -1.59
N GLY A 234 -2.97 16.79 -0.71
CA GLY A 234 -3.60 17.25 0.53
C GLY A 234 -3.08 16.48 1.73
N TYR A 235 -2.68 17.19 2.80
CA TYR A 235 -2.26 16.61 4.07
C TYR A 235 -3.04 17.25 5.21
N GLY A 236 -3.72 16.46 6.02
CA GLY A 236 -4.29 16.94 7.29
C GLY A 236 -3.17 17.38 8.24
N ASN A 237 -2.38 16.41 8.66
CA ASN A 237 -1.21 16.58 9.51
C ASN A 237 0.01 15.90 8.87
N ALA A 238 1.16 16.58 8.87
CA ALA A 238 2.44 16.05 8.46
C ALA A 238 3.51 16.42 9.49
N PHE A 239 4.14 15.41 10.09
CA PHE A 239 5.21 15.60 11.08
C PHE A 239 6.43 14.76 10.74
N SER A 240 7.62 15.36 10.83
CA SER A 240 8.87 14.62 10.71
C SER A 240 9.80 14.94 11.87
N SER A 241 10.47 13.93 12.39
CA SER A 241 11.45 14.10 13.47
C SER A 241 12.74 13.36 13.21
N VAL A 242 13.86 14.01 13.52
CA VAL A 242 15.20 13.42 13.50
C VAL A 242 15.89 13.76 14.82
N PHE A 243 16.13 12.74 15.64
CA PHE A 243 16.85 12.86 16.91
C PHE A 243 18.17 12.11 16.85
N THR A 244 19.28 12.84 16.92
CA THR A 244 20.64 12.28 16.95
C THR A 244 21.33 12.50 18.28
N VAL A 245 22.00 11.47 18.78
CA VAL A 245 22.86 11.53 19.96
C VAL A 245 24.21 10.92 19.60
N ASP A 246 25.29 11.70 19.70
CA ASP A 246 26.65 11.26 19.39
C ASP A 246 27.60 11.43 20.60
N ASP A 247 28.57 10.52 20.71
CA ASP A 247 29.63 10.51 21.74
C ASP A 247 29.11 10.58 23.19
N ALA A 248 28.02 9.87 23.49
CA ALA A 248 27.35 9.94 24.77
C ALA A 248 27.58 8.75 25.70
N ARG A 249 27.73 9.06 27.00
CA ARG A 249 27.40 8.11 28.07
C ARG A 249 25.91 8.20 28.37
N ALA A 250 25.15 7.18 28.01
CA ALA A 250 23.73 7.11 28.30
C ALA A 250 23.45 6.26 29.55
N LEU A 251 22.36 6.56 30.22
CA LEU A 251 21.89 5.77 31.36
C LEU A 251 20.40 5.49 31.23
N GLY A 252 19.94 4.37 31.77
CA GLY A 252 18.51 4.11 31.93
C GLY A 252 17.86 5.19 32.80
N SER A 253 16.57 5.47 32.56
CA SER A 253 15.82 6.53 33.26
C SER A 253 15.77 6.34 34.79
N GLY A 254 15.95 5.11 35.28
CA GLY A 254 15.79 4.75 36.68
C GLY A 254 14.34 4.80 37.17
N GLU A 255 13.38 5.09 36.29
CA GLU A 255 11.96 5.19 36.61
C GLU A 255 11.26 3.83 36.47
N GLY A 256 10.32 3.56 37.38
CA GLY A 256 9.43 2.39 37.25
C GLY A 256 8.25 2.70 36.35
N GLY A 257 7.86 1.74 35.50
CA GLY A 257 6.72 1.85 34.59
C GLY A 257 7.08 1.51 33.13
N PRO A 258 6.11 1.54 32.21
CA PRO A 258 6.37 1.33 30.78
C PRO A 258 7.13 2.52 30.19
N ALA A 259 8.01 2.25 29.23
CA ALA A 259 8.69 3.28 28.44
C ALA A 259 7.70 4.10 27.60
N SER A 260 6.63 3.44 27.15
CA SER A 260 5.50 4.07 26.46
C SER A 260 4.19 3.35 26.76
N LEU A 261 3.14 4.12 27.01
CA LEU A 261 1.77 3.67 27.22
C LEU A 261 0.83 4.52 26.37
N VAL A 262 0.06 3.87 25.51
CA VAL A 262 -0.99 4.50 24.70
C VAL A 262 -2.34 3.94 25.15
N PRO A 263 -3.18 4.72 25.85
CA PRO A 263 -4.49 4.26 26.29
C PRO A 263 -5.47 4.05 25.12
N ARG A 264 -6.50 3.21 25.33
CA ARG A 264 -7.57 2.94 24.34
C ARG A 264 -8.39 4.16 23.97
N ALA A 265 -8.68 5.04 24.94
CA ALA A 265 -9.65 6.10 24.75
C ALA A 265 -9.13 7.14 23.75
N SER A 266 -10.00 7.64 22.88
CA SER A 266 -9.77 8.84 22.04
C SER A 266 -9.37 10.08 22.85
N ASN A 267 -9.48 10.01 24.19
CA ASN A 267 -9.19 11.07 25.15
C ASN A 267 -8.08 10.67 26.14
N GLY A 268 -7.42 9.52 25.93
CA GLY A 268 -6.34 9.06 26.79
C GLY A 268 -5.00 9.49 26.20
N ASP A 269 -4.29 10.33 26.93
CA ASP A 269 -3.02 10.91 26.49
C ASP A 269 -1.95 9.81 26.41
N PRO A 270 -1.28 9.60 25.26
CA PRO A 270 -0.07 8.78 25.22
C PRO A 270 0.97 9.34 26.18
N ILE A 271 1.62 8.45 26.94
CA ILE A 271 2.66 8.78 27.89
C ILE A 271 3.95 8.09 27.47
N VAL A 272 5.05 8.83 27.44
CA VAL A 272 6.40 8.31 27.18
C VAL A 272 7.33 8.73 28.31
N SER A 273 8.13 7.81 28.83
CA SER A 273 9.21 8.09 29.79
C SER A 273 10.46 7.31 29.41
N ALA A 274 11.50 8.02 28.99
CA ALA A 274 12.81 7.45 28.66
C ALA A 274 13.91 8.52 28.78
N THR A 275 15.18 8.11 28.88
CA THR A 275 16.29 9.09 28.83
C THR A 275 16.29 9.87 27.52
N PHE A 276 16.03 9.18 26.41
CA PHE A 276 15.87 9.75 25.07
C PHE A 276 14.49 9.39 24.53
N ALA A 277 13.63 10.38 24.30
CA ALA A 277 12.26 10.11 23.87
C ALA A 277 11.92 10.84 22.58
N THR A 278 11.06 10.23 21.77
CA THR A 278 10.35 10.91 20.69
C THR A 278 8.89 10.51 20.76
N LEU A 279 7.98 11.50 20.78
CA LEU A 279 6.54 11.31 20.70
C LEU A 279 6.00 12.13 19.53
N SER A 280 5.43 11.44 18.55
CA SER A 280 4.64 12.02 17.46
C SER A 280 3.19 11.65 17.67
N ASP A 281 2.31 12.61 17.93
CA ASP A 281 0.88 12.39 18.15
C ASP A 281 0.05 13.28 17.22
N GLN A 282 -0.71 12.65 16.31
CA GLN A 282 -1.46 13.34 15.26
C GLN A 282 -2.94 12.95 15.29
N GLN A 283 -3.82 13.95 15.22
CA GLN A 283 -5.27 13.76 15.16
C GLN A 283 -5.88 14.53 13.98
N GLN A 284 -6.59 13.81 13.10
CA GLN A 284 -7.29 14.38 11.96
C GLN A 284 -8.79 14.06 12.02
N ASP A 285 -9.61 15.07 12.30
CA ASP A 285 -11.07 14.94 12.27
C ASP A 285 -11.71 15.66 11.07
N GLY A 286 -10.99 16.58 10.43
CA GLY A 286 -11.45 17.31 9.24
C GLY A 286 -11.28 16.50 7.95
N ALA A 287 -12.11 16.77 6.95
CA ALA A 287 -11.98 16.13 5.63
C ALA A 287 -10.69 16.54 4.90
N VAL A 288 -10.11 15.61 4.14
CA VAL A 288 -9.00 15.85 3.21
C VAL A 288 -9.47 15.47 1.82
N THR A 289 -9.75 16.46 0.97
CA THR A 289 -10.30 16.23 -0.38
C THR A 289 -9.33 16.71 -1.45
N VAL A 290 -8.95 15.81 -2.35
CA VAL A 290 -7.95 16.09 -3.38
C VAL A 290 -8.49 15.74 -4.76
N ARG A 291 -8.35 16.67 -5.72
CA ARG A 291 -8.77 16.49 -7.11
C ARG A 291 -7.67 16.94 -8.08
N ALA A 292 -7.40 16.13 -9.10
CA ALA A 292 -6.55 16.50 -10.22
C ALA A 292 -7.23 16.20 -11.57
N GLY A 293 -7.23 17.15 -12.52
CA GLY A 293 -7.78 16.95 -13.87
C GLY A 293 -8.84 17.96 -14.33
N GLU A 294 -9.81 17.62 -15.20
CA GLU A 294 -10.84 18.59 -15.66
C GLU A 294 -12.28 18.07 -15.43
N ASP A 295 -13.13 18.82 -14.71
CA ASP A 295 -14.50 18.40 -14.31
C ASP A 295 -15.54 18.62 -15.42
N ASP A 296 -15.23 19.40 -16.46
CA ASP A 296 -16.14 19.66 -17.58
C ASP A 296 -16.14 18.52 -18.63
N GLY A 297 -15.38 17.44 -18.36
CA GLY A 297 -15.21 16.31 -19.27
C GLY A 297 -14.17 16.54 -20.37
N SER A 298 -13.40 17.64 -20.31
CA SER A 298 -12.22 17.81 -21.15
C SER A 298 -11.00 17.03 -20.63
N ASP A 299 -9.96 16.95 -21.45
CA ASP A 299 -8.78 16.12 -21.20
C ASP A 299 -7.61 17.01 -20.73
N PRO A 300 -7.09 16.85 -19.49
CA PRO A 300 -6.01 17.67 -18.94
C PRO A 300 -4.75 17.64 -19.80
N PHE A 301 -4.50 16.54 -20.52
CA PHE A 301 -3.47 16.46 -21.54
C PHE A 301 -4.11 16.21 -22.92
N HIS A 302 -3.95 17.17 -23.84
CA HIS A 302 -4.60 17.09 -25.15
C HIS A 302 -3.69 17.49 -26.31
N LEU A 303 -3.46 16.56 -27.24
CA LEU A 303 -2.81 16.82 -28.52
C LEU A 303 -3.85 16.72 -29.65
N VAL A 304 -4.02 17.78 -30.42
CA VAL A 304 -4.96 17.82 -31.55
C VAL A 304 -4.25 18.23 -32.83
N VAL A 305 -4.50 17.44 -33.89
CA VAL A 305 -4.22 17.79 -35.27
C VAL A 305 -5.55 18.02 -35.98
N PHE A 306 -5.90 19.28 -36.28
CA PHE A 306 -7.18 19.64 -36.90
C PHE A 306 -7.30 19.23 -38.38
N GLY A 307 -6.19 18.81 -39.00
CA GLY A 307 -6.13 18.34 -40.39
C GLY A 307 -5.44 16.98 -40.52
N GLN A 308 -4.79 16.72 -41.67
CA GLN A 308 -4.01 15.49 -41.85
C GLN A 308 -2.69 15.50 -41.06
N LEU A 309 -2.23 14.31 -40.70
CA LEU A 309 -0.87 14.03 -40.22
C LEU A 309 -0.15 13.20 -41.30
N ALA A 310 0.70 13.85 -42.11
CA ALA A 310 1.38 13.19 -43.24
C ALA A 310 2.90 13.16 -43.03
N GLN A 311 3.53 11.98 -43.15
CA GLN A 311 4.99 11.83 -42.98
C GLN A 311 5.53 12.52 -41.71
N SER A 312 4.76 12.48 -40.63
CA SER A 312 4.97 13.26 -39.41
C SER A 312 4.83 12.38 -38.18
N SER A 313 5.35 12.85 -37.05
CA SER A 313 5.16 12.20 -35.76
C SER A 313 4.34 13.04 -34.79
N ALA A 314 3.44 12.40 -34.06
CA ALA A 314 2.69 12.95 -32.94
C ALA A 314 2.92 12.08 -31.70
N ARG A 315 3.87 12.50 -30.86
CA ARG A 315 4.18 11.84 -29.59
C ARG A 315 3.41 12.51 -28.46
N HIS A 316 2.57 11.73 -27.80
CA HIS A 316 1.91 12.13 -26.57
C HIS A 316 2.33 11.08 -25.54
N ASP A 317 3.42 11.32 -24.81
CA ASP A 317 4.05 10.25 -24.03
C ASP A 317 4.54 10.72 -22.65
N GLY A 318 4.49 9.86 -21.63
CA GLY A 318 5.20 10.12 -20.36
C GLY A 318 4.63 11.22 -19.47
N ASN A 319 3.40 11.69 -19.74
CA ASN A 319 2.71 12.65 -18.87
C ASN A 319 2.13 11.96 -17.62
N SER A 320 1.99 12.72 -16.53
CA SER A 320 1.54 12.24 -15.22
C SER A 320 0.40 13.09 -14.66
N LEU A 321 -0.67 12.43 -14.19
CA LEU A 321 -1.82 13.03 -13.51
C LEU A 321 -1.95 12.40 -12.11
N VAL A 322 -1.79 13.19 -11.05
CA VAL A 322 -1.66 12.66 -9.68
C VAL A 322 -2.58 13.38 -8.69
N ALA A 323 -3.36 12.62 -7.93
CA ALA A 323 -4.10 13.09 -6.76
C ALA A 323 -3.67 12.27 -5.52
N GLY A 324 -3.29 12.93 -4.43
CA GLY A 324 -2.87 12.28 -3.18
C GLY A 324 -3.43 12.95 -1.93
N GLY A 325 -4.29 12.28 -1.18
CA GLY A 325 -4.85 12.73 0.09
C GLY A 325 -4.34 11.91 1.27
N TYR A 326 -3.85 12.59 2.30
CA TYR A 326 -3.28 11.97 3.51
C TYR A 326 -3.90 12.61 4.75
N GLY A 327 -4.51 11.81 5.63
CA GLY A 327 -5.04 12.30 6.91
C GLY A 327 -3.90 12.73 7.83
N ASN A 328 -3.16 11.75 8.35
CA ASN A 328 -1.95 11.92 9.13
C ASN A 328 -0.78 11.25 8.42
N GLN A 329 0.35 11.96 8.32
CA GLN A 329 1.61 11.42 7.86
C GLN A 329 2.73 11.71 8.86
N SER A 330 3.53 10.70 9.17
CA SER A 330 4.74 10.85 9.97
C SER A 330 5.97 10.13 9.40
N ASP A 331 7.15 10.67 9.70
CA ASP A 331 8.45 10.05 9.47
C ASP A 331 9.39 10.41 10.63
N ASN A 332 9.74 9.42 11.46
CA ASN A 332 10.45 9.62 12.71
C ASN A 332 11.73 8.75 12.73
N ALA A 333 12.85 9.38 13.01
CA ALA A 333 14.14 8.74 13.10
C ALA A 333 14.86 9.10 14.42
N VAL A 334 15.37 8.08 15.11
CA VAL A 334 16.17 8.21 16.32
C VAL A 334 17.49 7.45 16.12
N SER A 335 18.62 8.14 16.22
CA SER A 335 19.95 7.54 16.07
C SER A 335 20.81 7.83 17.31
N LEU A 336 21.26 6.77 17.96
CA LEU A 336 22.08 6.85 19.16
C LEU A 336 23.44 6.19 18.87
N ARG A 337 24.50 6.99 18.85
CA ARG A 337 25.89 6.52 18.93
C ARG A 337 26.42 6.79 20.32
N THR A 338 26.47 5.75 21.12
CA THR A 338 26.80 5.83 22.54
C THR A 338 28.08 5.06 22.85
N GLY A 339 28.79 5.47 23.90
CA GLY A 339 29.91 4.68 24.42
C GLY A 339 29.39 3.45 25.17
N THR A 340 29.25 3.61 26.49
CA THR A 340 28.64 2.59 27.36
C THR A 340 27.29 3.10 27.84
N VAL A 341 26.28 2.25 27.74
CA VAL A 341 24.96 2.46 28.35
C VAL A 341 24.87 1.62 29.62
N SER A 342 24.51 2.24 30.75
CA SER A 342 24.34 1.51 32.01
C SER A 342 23.12 1.94 32.84
N GLY A 343 22.74 1.14 33.83
CA GLY A 343 21.63 1.48 34.74
C GLY A 343 20.27 0.94 34.29
N SER A 344 19.27 1.10 35.15
CA SER A 344 17.96 0.47 35.02
C SER A 344 16.94 1.36 34.30
N GLY A 345 15.97 0.75 33.61
CA GLY A 345 14.83 1.44 32.99
C GLY A 345 15.02 1.85 31.53
N ALA A 346 14.08 2.66 31.04
CA ALA A 346 14.00 3.05 29.63
C ALA A 346 15.14 4.00 29.23
N VAL A 347 15.90 3.64 28.19
CA VAL A 347 16.98 4.44 27.63
C VAL A 347 16.48 5.22 26.43
N ALA A 348 15.91 4.56 25.43
CA ALA A 348 15.38 5.23 24.24
C ALA A 348 14.01 4.70 23.85
N ASN A 349 13.07 5.61 23.57
CA ASN A 349 11.75 5.25 23.07
C ASN A 349 11.33 6.18 21.93
N LEU A 350 10.85 5.59 20.83
CA LEU A 350 10.16 6.29 19.75
C LEU A 350 8.70 5.83 19.75
N THR A 351 7.78 6.76 19.99
CA THR A 351 6.34 6.51 19.92
C THR A 351 5.69 7.36 18.86
N ASN A 352 4.93 6.72 17.98
CA ASN A 352 4.11 7.36 16.97
C ASN A 352 2.64 6.97 17.17
N VAL A 353 1.78 7.97 17.28
CA VAL A 353 0.34 7.82 17.47
C VAL A 353 -0.37 8.62 16.39
N GLN A 354 -1.24 7.98 15.62
CA GLN A 354 -2.03 8.64 14.58
C GLN A 354 -3.48 8.22 14.68
N ARG A 355 -4.36 9.21 14.80
CA ARG A 355 -5.80 9.00 14.90
C ARG A 355 -6.52 9.79 13.81
N THR A 356 -7.31 9.09 13.01
CA THR A 356 -8.27 9.73 12.10
C THR A 356 -9.66 9.45 12.64
N GLY A 357 -10.43 10.50 12.91
CA GLY A 357 -11.79 10.39 13.43
C GLY A 357 -12.82 10.08 12.33
N ASN A 358 -13.96 10.76 12.36
CA ASN A 358 -14.99 10.64 11.32
C ASN A 358 -14.72 11.62 10.16
N ALA A 359 -13.61 11.40 9.45
CA ALA A 359 -13.17 12.23 8.34
C ALA A 359 -13.30 11.49 7.00
N ASP A 360 -13.63 12.22 5.94
CA ASP A 360 -13.52 11.72 4.57
C ASP A 360 -12.12 12.07 4.04
N ILE A 361 -11.36 11.03 3.66
CA ILE A 361 -10.05 11.16 3.04
C ILE A 361 -10.17 10.68 1.59
N GLU A 362 -10.20 11.64 0.66
CA GLU A 362 -10.53 11.38 -0.74
C GLU A 362 -9.46 11.88 -1.71
N ALA A 363 -9.16 11.08 -2.72
CA ALA A 363 -8.31 11.47 -3.84
C ALA A 363 -8.92 11.05 -5.19
N ASN A 364 -9.12 12.03 -6.07
CA ASN A 364 -9.81 11.82 -7.34
C ASN A 364 -9.01 12.34 -8.54
N THR A 365 -8.89 11.53 -9.60
CA THR A 365 -8.40 12.00 -10.91
C THR A 365 -9.54 12.02 -11.93
N VAL A 366 -9.71 13.13 -12.65
CA VAL A 366 -10.81 13.35 -13.60
C VAL A 366 -10.26 13.80 -14.96
N GLY A 367 -10.88 13.40 -16.07
CA GLY A 367 -10.38 13.79 -17.40
C GLY A 367 -9.12 13.01 -17.78
N GLY A 368 -9.04 12.66 -19.07
CA GLY A 368 -8.12 11.68 -19.60
C GLY A 368 -6.82 12.21 -20.17
N MET A 369 -6.19 11.37 -20.99
CA MET A 369 -5.15 11.82 -21.93
C MET A 369 -5.60 11.50 -23.33
N ARG A 370 -5.55 12.51 -24.20
CA ARG A 370 -6.13 12.38 -25.53
C ARG A 370 -5.22 12.89 -26.64
N THR A 371 -5.21 12.12 -27.72
CA THR A 371 -4.66 12.52 -29.00
C THR A 371 -5.75 12.41 -30.06
N ASN A 372 -6.07 13.50 -30.76
CA ASN A 372 -7.05 13.49 -31.85
C ASN A 372 -6.39 13.97 -33.14
N ILE A 373 -6.45 13.14 -34.18
CA ILE A 373 -6.12 13.52 -35.55
C ILE A 373 -7.44 13.57 -36.32
N LEU A 374 -7.88 14.77 -36.70
CA LEU A 374 -9.20 14.96 -37.29
C LEU A 374 -9.23 14.65 -38.80
N GLY A 375 -8.06 14.62 -39.46
CA GLY A 375 -7.89 14.20 -40.85
C GLY A 375 -7.30 12.79 -40.99
N ALA A 376 -6.72 12.52 -42.18
CA ALA A 376 -6.03 11.27 -42.47
C ALA A 376 -4.65 11.19 -41.81
N ALA A 377 -4.19 9.97 -41.51
CA ALA A 377 -2.82 9.68 -41.11
C ALA A 377 -2.15 8.88 -42.24
N THR A 378 -1.15 9.46 -42.89
CA THR A 378 -0.48 8.85 -44.07
C THR A 378 1.03 8.82 -43.86
N GLY A 379 1.63 7.63 -43.79
CA GLY A 379 3.05 7.47 -43.47
C GLY A 379 3.44 8.09 -42.12
N ALA A 380 2.50 8.13 -41.17
CA ALA A 380 2.63 8.85 -39.92
C ALA A 380 2.94 7.93 -38.72
N GLN A 381 3.42 8.53 -37.65
CA GLN A 381 3.61 7.88 -36.35
C GLN A 381 2.81 8.63 -35.30
N ALA A 382 1.90 7.96 -34.60
CA ALA A 382 1.14 8.55 -33.50
C ALA A 382 1.23 7.66 -32.25
N THR A 383 1.61 8.23 -31.11
CA THR A 383 1.74 7.48 -29.85
C THR A 383 0.99 8.16 -28.72
N LEU A 384 0.40 7.33 -27.85
CA LEU A 384 -0.17 7.69 -26.56
C LEU A 384 0.37 6.72 -25.50
N SER A 385 1.61 6.93 -25.04
CA SER A 385 2.34 5.89 -24.32
C SER A 385 3.03 6.34 -23.03
N TYR A 386 3.33 5.41 -22.12
CA TYR A 386 4.06 5.67 -20.88
C TYR A 386 3.40 6.67 -19.92
N HIS A 387 2.08 6.86 -20.01
CA HIS A 387 1.37 7.75 -19.10
C HIS A 387 1.15 7.14 -17.73
N GLU A 388 1.10 7.99 -16.71
CA GLU A 388 0.75 7.61 -15.33
C GLU A 388 -0.43 8.43 -14.84
N VAL A 389 -1.53 7.77 -14.48
CA VAL A 389 -2.63 8.35 -13.70
C VAL A 389 -2.66 7.67 -12.35
N ARG A 390 -2.67 8.46 -11.27
CA ARG A 390 -2.60 7.93 -9.92
C ARG A 390 -3.48 8.71 -8.95
N ALA A 391 -4.38 8.00 -8.26
CA ALA A 391 -5.13 8.51 -7.12
C ALA A 391 -4.77 7.71 -5.86
N VAL A 392 -4.42 8.38 -4.76
CA VAL A 392 -4.05 7.73 -3.49
C VAL A 392 -4.70 8.42 -2.31
N ALA A 393 -5.40 7.67 -1.46
CA ALA A 393 -5.95 8.15 -0.20
C ALA A 393 -5.43 7.31 0.97
N ILE A 394 -4.89 7.93 2.01
CA ILE A 394 -4.41 7.21 3.20
C ILE A 394 -4.84 7.96 4.46
N ALA A 395 -5.54 7.29 5.39
CA ALA A 395 -5.94 7.95 6.64
C ALA A 395 -4.73 8.17 7.56
N ASN A 396 -4.00 7.10 7.92
CA ASN A 396 -2.80 7.22 8.74
C ASN A 396 -1.61 6.54 8.05
N LEU A 397 -0.51 7.28 7.88
CA LEU A 397 0.74 6.79 7.29
C LEU A 397 1.93 7.12 8.19
N ALA A 398 2.61 6.09 8.69
CA ALA A 398 3.95 6.21 9.25
C ALA A 398 4.93 5.67 8.20
N GLN A 399 5.57 6.58 7.45
CA GLN A 399 6.51 6.19 6.38
C GLN A 399 7.73 5.46 6.95
N GLY A 400 8.18 5.89 8.13
CA GLY A 400 9.25 5.27 8.89
C GLY A 400 9.16 5.65 10.36
N ASN A 401 9.25 4.67 11.24
CA ASN A 401 9.58 4.84 12.64
C ASN A 401 10.85 4.04 12.89
N GLN A 402 12.00 4.68 12.74
CA GLN A 402 13.30 4.01 12.70
C GLN A 402 14.14 4.40 13.92
N MET A 403 14.53 3.41 14.72
CA MET A 403 15.50 3.57 15.80
C MET A 403 16.75 2.76 15.53
N SER A 404 17.91 3.42 15.53
CA SER A 404 19.21 2.77 15.43
C SER A 404 20.09 3.12 16.63
N VAL A 405 20.60 2.08 17.28
CA VAL A 405 21.48 2.20 18.45
C VAL A 405 22.78 1.48 18.18
N GLU A 406 23.86 2.24 18.23
CA GLU A 406 25.24 1.75 18.12
C GLU A 406 25.97 2.08 19.41
N GLY A 407 26.69 1.10 19.97
CA GLY A 407 27.58 1.39 21.09
C GLY A 407 28.64 0.34 21.37
N ILE A 408 29.45 0.59 22.41
CA ILE A 408 30.53 -0.30 22.83
C ILE A 408 30.00 -1.38 23.77
N ALA A 409 29.12 -1.00 24.70
CA ALA A 409 28.45 -1.92 25.62
C ALA A 409 27.09 -1.37 26.02
N LEU A 410 26.03 -2.16 25.82
CA LEU A 410 24.67 -1.82 26.26
C LEU A 410 24.29 -2.75 27.41
N ASP A 411 24.30 -2.23 28.64
CA ASP A 411 24.00 -3.01 29.83
C ASP A 411 22.92 -2.33 30.68
N THR A 412 21.66 -2.65 30.42
CA THR A 412 20.51 -2.03 31.09
C THR A 412 19.80 -3.01 32.01
N PHE A 413 20.52 -4.01 32.52
CA PHE A 413 19.93 -5.10 33.26
C PHE A 413 19.21 -4.62 34.54
N GLY A 414 17.94 -5.05 34.65
CA GLY A 414 17.12 -4.98 35.86
C GLY A 414 16.37 -3.66 36.04
N LEU A 415 15.11 -3.73 36.46
CA LEU A 415 14.42 -2.72 37.25
C LEU A 415 14.24 -3.27 38.68
N GLU A 416 14.15 -2.40 39.69
CA GLU A 416 13.72 -2.82 41.03
C GLU A 416 12.24 -3.30 41.05
N SER A 417 11.48 -3.08 39.97
CA SER A 417 10.03 -3.31 39.86
C SER A 417 9.59 -4.55 39.06
N GLY A 418 10.50 -5.43 38.63
CA GLY A 418 10.20 -6.67 37.89
C GLY A 418 10.80 -6.73 36.47
N PRO A 419 10.46 -7.76 35.67
CA PRO A 419 10.96 -7.93 34.31
C PRO A 419 10.57 -6.77 33.38
N VAL A 420 11.45 -6.44 32.44
CA VAL A 420 11.26 -5.50 31.33
C VAL A 420 11.37 -6.22 30.00
N GLY A 421 10.89 -5.65 28.90
CA GLY A 421 10.89 -6.31 27.59
C GLY A 421 9.55 -6.98 27.32
N THR A 422 8.51 -6.17 27.21
CA THR A 422 7.13 -6.63 26.99
C THR A 422 6.45 -5.66 26.05
N ALA A 423 6.27 -6.09 24.81
CA ALA A 423 5.45 -5.46 23.79
C ALA A 423 4.03 -6.04 23.88
N SER A 424 3.03 -5.22 24.25
CA SER A 424 1.68 -5.73 24.54
C SER A 424 0.55 -4.80 24.11
N SER A 425 -0.55 -5.42 23.70
CA SER A 425 -1.87 -4.81 23.60
C SER A 425 -2.75 -5.34 24.74
N GLY A 426 -3.19 -4.44 25.62
CA GLY A 426 -3.99 -4.73 26.79
C GLY A 426 -5.41 -5.17 26.46
N TYR A 427 -6.01 -5.99 27.33
CA TYR A 427 -7.42 -6.40 27.17
C TYR A 427 -8.41 -5.23 27.28
N ASP A 428 -7.99 -4.15 27.91
CA ASP A 428 -8.72 -2.89 27.97
C ASP A 428 -8.52 -2.02 26.70
N GLY A 429 -7.73 -2.49 25.74
CA GLY A 429 -7.33 -1.85 24.47
C GLY A 429 -6.25 -0.79 24.62
N SER A 430 -5.60 -0.67 25.78
CA SER A 430 -4.34 0.06 25.90
C SER A 430 -3.22 -0.67 25.16
N SER A 431 -2.12 0.00 24.84
CA SER A 431 -0.93 -0.61 24.27
C SER A 431 0.32 -0.11 25.00
N SER A 432 1.31 -0.96 25.21
CA SER A 432 2.52 -0.58 25.95
C SER A 432 3.79 -1.32 25.53
N VAL A 433 4.93 -0.72 25.85
CA VAL A 433 6.28 -1.28 25.75
C VAL A 433 7.07 -0.97 27.03
N THR A 434 7.95 -1.87 27.45
CA THR A 434 8.68 -1.76 28.73
C THR A 434 10.19 -1.90 28.59
N ALA A 435 10.71 -2.28 27.41
CA ALA A 435 12.13 -2.43 27.16
C ALA A 435 12.95 -1.15 27.33
N ALA A 436 14.26 -1.33 27.50
CA ALA A 436 15.23 -0.24 27.53
C ALA A 436 15.27 0.53 26.20
N PHE A 437 15.18 -0.17 25.08
CA PHE A 437 15.06 0.41 23.74
C PHE A 437 13.73 -0.01 23.14
N SER A 438 12.95 0.94 22.63
CA SER A 438 11.63 0.59 22.08
C SER A 438 11.12 1.48 20.96
N VAL A 439 10.37 0.84 20.06
CA VAL A 439 9.58 1.50 19.01
C VAL A 439 8.13 1.08 19.19
N HIS A 440 7.24 2.06 19.33
CA HIS A 440 5.82 1.84 19.59
C HIS A 440 4.97 2.65 18.61
N ASN A 441 4.25 1.95 17.74
CA ASN A 441 3.36 2.58 16.75
C ASN A 441 1.92 2.20 17.02
N VAL A 442 1.05 3.20 17.14
CA VAL A 442 -0.40 3.02 17.34
C VAL A 442 -1.15 3.85 16.32
N GLN A 443 -1.91 3.21 15.44
CA GLN A 443 -2.73 3.90 14.44
C GLN A 443 -4.19 3.48 14.54
N ASP A 444 -5.10 4.44 14.53
CA ASP A 444 -6.54 4.20 14.49
C ASP A 444 -7.18 5.11 13.43
N PHE A 445 -7.83 4.53 12.43
CA PHE A 445 -8.58 5.34 11.45
C PHE A 445 -10.08 5.41 11.77
N GLY A 446 -10.49 4.93 12.95
CA GLY A 446 -11.81 5.20 13.51
C GLY A 446 -12.93 4.75 12.57
N THR A 447 -13.82 5.68 12.20
CA THR A 447 -14.91 5.45 11.23
C THR A 447 -14.69 6.21 9.92
N ALA A 448 -13.46 6.64 9.63
CA ALA A 448 -13.15 7.43 8.45
C ALA A 448 -13.50 6.70 7.14
N ASN A 449 -13.97 7.43 6.14
CA ASN A 449 -14.09 6.90 4.78
C ASN A 449 -12.82 7.25 4.00
N VAL A 450 -12.10 6.23 3.55
CA VAL A 450 -10.88 6.39 2.77
C VAL A 450 -11.14 5.95 1.33
N GLY A 451 -11.14 6.92 0.42
CA GLY A 451 -11.62 6.74 -0.95
C GLY A 451 -10.65 7.21 -2.02
N ALA A 452 -10.38 6.40 -3.05
CA ALA A 452 -9.65 6.87 -4.23
C ALA A 452 -10.36 6.50 -5.53
N VAL A 453 -10.60 7.50 -6.41
CA VAL A 453 -11.34 7.31 -7.66
C VAL A 453 -10.57 7.83 -8.86
N SER A 454 -10.62 7.08 -9.97
CA SER A 454 -10.16 7.54 -11.27
C SER A 454 -11.23 7.38 -12.34
N THR A 455 -11.53 8.48 -13.04
CA THR A 455 -12.39 8.51 -14.24
C THR A 455 -11.60 8.83 -15.52
N SER A 456 -10.27 8.83 -15.44
CA SER A 456 -9.37 9.25 -16.50
C SER A 456 -9.13 8.15 -17.55
N ALA A 457 -9.76 8.27 -18.71
CA ALA A 457 -9.54 7.38 -19.85
C ALA A 457 -8.44 7.88 -20.79
N LEU A 458 -7.78 6.98 -21.51
CA LEU A 458 -6.73 7.30 -22.48
C LEU A 458 -7.19 6.94 -23.89
N LYS A 459 -7.09 7.89 -24.81
CA LYS A 459 -7.65 7.74 -26.15
C LYS A 459 -6.78 8.36 -27.24
N LEU A 460 -6.46 7.57 -28.26
CA LEU A 460 -5.86 8.06 -29.50
C LEU A 460 -6.85 7.85 -30.64
N GLY A 461 -7.37 8.94 -31.20
CA GLY A 461 -8.31 8.90 -32.32
C GLY A 461 -7.72 9.41 -33.63
N VAL A 462 -8.03 8.73 -34.73
CA VAL A 462 -7.80 9.21 -36.09
C VAL A 462 -9.11 9.13 -36.85
N LEU A 463 -9.72 10.27 -37.19
CA LEU A 463 -11.04 10.31 -37.83
C LEU A 463 -11.01 9.93 -39.31
N GLY A 464 -9.92 10.25 -40.01
CA GLY A 464 -9.72 9.89 -41.42
C GLY A 464 -9.04 8.53 -41.62
N PRO A 465 -8.77 8.14 -42.88
CA PRO A 465 -8.05 6.92 -43.19
C PRO A 465 -6.66 6.86 -42.55
N VAL A 466 -6.23 5.65 -42.19
CA VAL A 466 -4.89 5.35 -41.68
C VAL A 466 -4.16 4.52 -42.72
N GLU A 467 -3.14 5.08 -43.35
CA GLU A 467 -2.43 4.48 -44.49
C GLU A 467 -0.93 4.42 -44.23
N GLY A 468 -0.33 3.23 -44.32
CA GLY A 468 1.11 3.04 -44.16
C GLY A 468 1.68 3.61 -42.86
N SER A 469 0.89 3.63 -41.78
CA SER A 469 1.18 4.38 -40.55
C SER A 469 1.36 3.46 -39.34
N SER A 470 1.95 3.99 -38.28
CA SER A 470 2.06 3.32 -36.98
C SER A 470 1.29 4.11 -35.92
N VAL A 471 0.38 3.44 -35.21
CA VAL A 471 -0.43 4.05 -34.14
C VAL A 471 -0.39 3.15 -32.91
N ALA A 472 0.08 3.69 -31.78
CA ALA A 472 0.29 2.92 -30.57
C ALA A 472 -0.28 3.61 -29.32
N ALA A 473 -0.96 2.86 -28.47
CA ALA A 473 -1.34 3.28 -27.12
C ALA A 473 -0.82 2.24 -26.12
N ASP A 474 0.46 2.37 -25.76
CA ASP A 474 1.20 1.32 -25.07
C ASP A 474 1.75 1.78 -23.71
N ARG A 475 1.90 0.85 -22.75
CA ARG A 475 2.61 1.08 -21.47
C ARG A 475 2.02 2.19 -20.60
N ASN A 476 0.73 2.42 -20.70
CA ASN A 476 0.05 3.38 -19.84
C ASN A 476 -0.39 2.70 -18.54
N ARG A 477 -0.34 3.46 -17.44
CA ARG A 477 -0.73 2.98 -16.11
C ARG A 477 -1.79 3.91 -15.51
N VAL A 478 -2.89 3.33 -15.09
CA VAL A 478 -3.89 3.98 -14.22
C VAL A 478 -3.95 3.18 -12.92
N SER A 479 -3.77 3.86 -11.79
CA SER A 479 -3.80 3.22 -10.48
C SER A 479 -4.56 4.03 -9.44
N VAL A 480 -5.37 3.33 -8.65
CA VAL A 480 -6.08 3.89 -7.51
C VAL A 480 -5.73 3.08 -6.25
N ALA A 481 -5.46 3.75 -5.14
CA ALA A 481 -5.12 3.09 -3.89
C ALA A 481 -5.75 3.80 -2.68
N ALA A 482 -6.31 3.02 -1.76
CA ALA A 482 -6.82 3.51 -0.49
C ALA A 482 -6.25 2.65 0.65
N THR A 483 -5.81 3.28 1.74
CA THR A 483 -5.30 2.56 2.93
C THR A 483 -5.79 3.22 4.22
N GLY A 484 -6.37 2.45 5.12
CA GLY A 484 -6.73 2.94 6.45
C GLY A 484 -5.48 3.30 7.26
N ASN A 485 -4.73 2.29 7.69
CA ASN A 485 -3.47 2.44 8.41
C ASN A 485 -2.30 1.79 7.65
N GLY A 486 -1.20 2.52 7.49
CA GLY A 486 0.06 2.02 6.94
C GLY A 486 1.25 2.39 7.82
N ALA A 487 2.11 1.43 8.16
CA ALA A 487 3.30 1.70 8.99
C ALA A 487 4.52 0.86 8.58
N THR A 488 5.70 1.49 8.62
CA THR A 488 7.00 0.82 8.60
C THR A 488 7.76 1.14 9.88
N ASN A 489 8.06 0.13 10.69
CA ASN A 489 8.72 0.27 11.99
C ASN A 489 10.03 -0.54 12.01
N GLY A 490 11.10 0.06 12.53
CA GLY A 490 12.41 -0.58 12.61
C GLY A 490 13.14 -0.25 13.91
N LEU A 491 13.73 -1.26 14.54
CA LEU A 491 14.64 -1.13 15.68
C LEU A 491 15.89 -1.97 15.43
N SER A 492 17.06 -1.33 15.41
CA SER A 492 18.35 -1.99 15.28
C SER A 492 19.25 -1.72 16.48
N LEU A 493 19.76 -2.77 17.13
CA LEU A 493 20.75 -2.69 18.19
C LEU A 493 22.08 -3.30 17.73
N THR A 494 23.17 -2.56 17.88
CA THR A 494 24.51 -3.04 17.55
C THR A 494 25.52 -2.66 18.62
N ALA A 495 26.08 -3.67 19.29
CA ALA A 495 27.20 -3.48 20.20
C ALA A 495 27.97 -4.79 20.42
N PRO A 496 29.29 -4.75 20.67
CA PRO A 496 30.05 -5.94 21.06
C PRO A 496 29.48 -6.66 22.28
N LEU A 497 29.01 -5.91 23.30
CA LEU A 497 28.43 -6.45 24.53
C LEU A 497 26.98 -5.99 24.68
N LEU A 498 26.04 -6.94 24.70
CA LEU A 498 24.60 -6.69 24.84
C LEU A 498 24.04 -7.43 26.05
N ARG A 499 23.59 -6.69 27.05
CA ARG A 499 22.76 -7.16 28.17
C ARG A 499 21.62 -6.17 28.38
N THR A 500 20.67 -6.18 27.46
CA THR A 500 19.60 -5.18 27.34
C THR A 500 18.31 -5.81 26.82
N SER A 501 17.20 -5.10 26.92
CA SER A 501 15.93 -5.45 26.27
C SER A 501 15.59 -4.52 25.10
N ALA A 502 14.81 -5.04 24.15
CA ALA A 502 14.32 -4.32 22.96
C ALA A 502 12.86 -4.70 22.64
N ASP A 503 11.98 -3.71 22.56
CA ASP A 503 10.56 -3.92 22.22
C ASP A 503 10.20 -3.20 20.91
N LEU A 504 9.54 -3.92 20.00
CA LEU A 504 8.84 -3.31 18.87
C LEU A 504 7.36 -3.70 18.97
N ASN A 505 6.48 -2.72 19.17
CA ASN A 505 5.04 -2.94 19.24
C ASN A 505 4.32 -2.10 18.19
N ASN A 506 3.51 -2.77 17.35
CA ASN A 506 2.72 -2.11 16.32
C ASN A 506 1.25 -2.51 16.44
N VAL A 507 0.39 -1.54 16.75
CA VAL A 507 -1.05 -1.74 16.92
C VAL A 507 -1.81 -0.89 15.91
N GLN A 508 -2.64 -1.52 15.08
CA GLN A 508 -3.47 -0.83 14.10
C GLN A 508 -4.94 -1.22 14.24
N SER A 509 -5.84 -0.25 14.26
CA SER A 509 -7.28 -0.47 14.33
C SER A 509 -8.09 0.36 13.34
N GLY A 510 -9.29 -0.10 13.00
CA GLY A 510 -10.29 0.76 12.40
C GLY A 510 -11.61 0.06 12.07
N ASN A 511 -12.64 0.88 11.88
CA ASN A 511 -14.02 0.51 11.59
C ASN A 511 -14.63 1.31 10.43
N GLY A 512 -13.83 2.10 9.70
CA GLY A 512 -14.27 2.95 8.59
C GLY A 512 -14.17 2.27 7.22
N GLY A 513 -14.89 2.78 6.22
CA GLY A 513 -14.88 2.19 4.87
C GLY A 513 -13.59 2.48 4.10
N VAL A 514 -13.08 1.51 3.34
CA VAL A 514 -11.94 1.69 2.44
C VAL A 514 -12.34 1.30 1.02
N GLN A 515 -12.37 2.26 0.10
CA GLN A 515 -12.95 2.07 -1.23
C GLN A 515 -12.06 2.61 -2.33
N VAL A 516 -11.92 1.86 -3.41
CA VAL A 516 -11.29 2.34 -4.63
C VAL A 516 -12.09 2.01 -5.88
N GLU A 517 -12.12 2.96 -6.82
CA GLU A 517 -12.79 2.80 -8.11
C GLU A 517 -11.90 3.31 -9.25
N ALA A 518 -11.62 2.46 -10.23
CA ALA A 518 -11.00 2.86 -11.48
C ALA A 518 -11.91 2.43 -12.65
N GLY A 519 -12.83 3.32 -13.00
CA GLY A 519 -13.99 3.00 -13.83
C GLY A 519 -14.94 1.99 -13.18
N ASN A 520 -16.06 1.74 -13.84
CA ASN A 520 -17.04 0.72 -13.42
C ASN A 520 -17.59 -0.07 -14.61
N GLY A 521 -18.37 -1.12 -14.34
CA GLY A 521 -18.90 -2.00 -15.39
C GLY A 521 -19.81 -1.29 -16.42
N LEU A 522 -20.39 -0.13 -16.08
CA LEU A 522 -21.19 0.69 -17.00
C LEU A 522 -20.33 1.70 -17.78
N ALA A 523 -19.20 2.12 -17.20
CA ALA A 523 -18.27 3.10 -17.75
C ALA A 523 -16.81 2.64 -17.50
N PRO A 524 -16.31 1.63 -18.22
CA PRO A 524 -14.93 1.17 -18.07
C PRO A 524 -13.95 2.23 -18.57
N LEU A 525 -12.80 2.39 -17.88
CA LEU A 525 -11.72 3.24 -18.36
C LEU A 525 -11.11 2.63 -19.62
N GLY A 526 -10.98 3.44 -20.66
CA GLY A 526 -10.40 3.00 -21.93
C GLY A 526 -8.90 3.24 -21.99
N VAL A 527 -8.14 2.32 -22.56
CA VAL A 527 -6.95 2.65 -23.37
C VAL A 527 -7.24 2.18 -24.78
N VAL A 528 -7.67 3.10 -25.64
CA VAL A 528 -8.26 2.72 -26.93
C VAL A 528 -7.74 3.53 -28.10
N LEU A 529 -7.65 2.85 -29.25
CA LEU A 529 -7.54 3.49 -30.55
C LEU A 529 -8.95 3.69 -31.13
N ALA A 530 -9.32 4.90 -31.52
CA ALA A 530 -10.62 5.19 -32.13
C ALA A 530 -10.47 5.53 -33.61
N LEU A 531 -10.85 4.58 -34.47
CA LEU A 531 -10.55 4.57 -35.91
C LEU A 531 -11.84 4.31 -36.72
N PRO A 532 -12.68 5.32 -36.99
CA PRO A 532 -13.96 5.14 -37.71
C PRO A 532 -13.81 4.98 -39.24
N ALA A 533 -12.60 4.97 -39.79
CA ALA A 533 -12.34 4.94 -41.23
C ALA A 533 -11.36 3.82 -41.61
N THR A 534 -11.19 3.58 -42.92
CA THR A 534 -10.34 2.50 -43.46
C THR A 534 -8.91 2.53 -42.93
N VAL A 535 -8.38 1.34 -42.64
CA VAL A 535 -6.98 1.13 -42.29
C VAL A 535 -6.31 0.27 -43.36
N LEU A 536 -5.20 0.77 -43.92
CA LEU A 536 -4.46 0.13 -45.01
C LEU A 536 -2.96 0.06 -44.69
N GLY A 537 -2.37 -1.13 -44.78
CA GLY A 537 -0.93 -1.33 -44.67
C GLY A 537 -0.30 -0.77 -43.40
N SER A 538 -1.00 -0.80 -42.26
CA SER A 538 -0.61 -0.08 -41.04
C SER A 538 -0.37 -1.01 -39.84
N ASP A 539 0.42 -0.52 -38.89
CA ASP A 539 0.73 -1.18 -37.61
C ASP A 539 0.00 -0.50 -36.45
N LEU A 540 -0.86 -1.25 -35.75
CA LEU A 540 -1.70 -0.73 -34.68
C LEU A 540 -1.52 -1.54 -33.39
N SER A 541 -1.26 -0.87 -32.26
CA SER A 541 -1.06 -1.55 -30.98
C SER A 541 -1.70 -0.89 -29.77
N VAL A 542 -2.20 -1.75 -28.87
CA VAL A 542 -2.60 -1.42 -27.50
C VAL A 542 -1.97 -2.48 -26.60
N ARG A 543 -0.78 -2.19 -26.07
CA ARG A 543 0.03 -3.18 -25.36
C ARG A 543 0.56 -2.72 -24.02
N ASP A 544 0.81 -3.67 -23.13
CA ASP A 544 1.49 -3.43 -21.85
C ASP A 544 0.78 -2.38 -20.95
N ASN A 545 -0.51 -2.12 -21.15
CA ASN A 545 -1.25 -1.16 -20.33
C ASN A 545 -1.73 -1.78 -19.03
N VAL A 546 -1.75 -1.01 -17.94
CA VAL A 546 -2.11 -1.49 -16.60
C VAL A 546 -3.20 -0.61 -16.01
N LEU A 547 -4.27 -1.24 -15.56
CA LEU A 547 -5.30 -0.63 -14.73
C LEU A 547 -5.37 -1.40 -13.40
N ALA A 548 -5.15 -0.71 -12.28
CA ALA A 548 -5.07 -1.34 -10.98
C ALA A 548 -5.81 -0.58 -9.87
N GLY A 549 -6.48 -1.31 -8.99
CA GLY A 549 -7.09 -0.80 -7.77
C GLY A 549 -6.65 -1.60 -6.55
N THR A 550 -6.35 -0.93 -5.45
CA THR A 550 -5.94 -1.57 -4.19
C THR A 550 -6.57 -0.87 -2.99
N ALA A 551 -7.40 -1.59 -2.24
CA ALA A 551 -7.95 -1.15 -0.96
C ALA A 551 -7.35 -2.00 0.17
N ILE A 552 -6.80 -1.34 1.19
CA ILE A 552 -6.19 -2.01 2.35
C ILE A 552 -6.72 -1.42 3.65
N GLY A 553 -7.19 -2.24 4.58
CA GLY A 553 -7.56 -1.77 5.92
C GLY A 553 -6.32 -1.36 6.73
N ASN A 554 -5.57 -2.36 7.18
CA ASN A 554 -4.35 -2.20 7.97
C ASN A 554 -3.15 -2.87 7.28
N SER A 555 -2.02 -2.16 7.19
CA SER A 555 -0.76 -2.68 6.64
C SER A 555 0.42 -2.31 7.52
N ALA A 556 1.27 -3.29 7.84
CA ALA A 556 2.46 -3.06 8.65
C ALA A 556 3.68 -3.86 8.18
N SER A 557 4.85 -3.23 8.24
CA SER A 557 6.16 -3.88 8.12
C SER A 557 6.98 -3.57 9.38
N ASN A 558 7.36 -4.61 10.12
CA ASN A 558 8.07 -4.48 11.39
C ASN A 558 9.40 -5.24 11.32
N GLY A 559 10.49 -4.56 11.65
CA GLY A 559 11.83 -5.14 11.72
C GLY A 559 12.50 -4.89 13.07
N LEU A 560 12.92 -5.94 13.76
CA LEU A 560 13.79 -5.85 14.93
C LEU A 560 15.07 -6.66 14.65
N SER A 561 16.22 -6.00 14.69
CA SER A 561 17.52 -6.62 14.44
C SER A 561 18.48 -6.34 15.58
N VAL A 562 19.14 -7.39 16.07
CA VAL A 562 20.11 -7.31 17.16
C VAL A 562 21.40 -7.98 16.72
N SER A 563 22.53 -7.26 16.81
CA SER A 563 23.84 -7.79 16.45
C SER A 563 24.87 -7.49 17.53
N GLY A 564 25.59 -8.52 17.99
CA GLY A 564 26.66 -8.33 18.96
C GLY A 564 27.64 -9.49 19.06
N THR A 565 28.76 -9.28 19.74
CA THR A 565 29.71 -10.38 19.98
C THR A 565 29.22 -11.27 21.11
N SER A 566 28.82 -10.68 22.24
CA SER A 566 28.28 -11.38 23.40
C SER A 566 26.92 -10.84 23.79
N LEU A 567 25.93 -11.73 23.86
CA LEU A 567 24.55 -11.41 24.23
C LEU A 567 24.18 -12.12 25.54
N ALA A 568 23.52 -11.41 26.45
CA ALA A 568 23.06 -11.92 27.73
C ALA A 568 21.67 -11.38 28.06
N ASN A 569 20.96 -12.07 28.94
CA ASN A 569 19.65 -11.65 29.44
C ASN A 569 19.75 -10.27 30.12
N GLY A 570 19.04 -9.30 29.55
CA GLY A 570 18.88 -7.93 30.03
C GLY A 570 17.49 -7.63 30.60
N SER A 571 16.50 -8.46 30.30
CA SER A 571 15.09 -8.28 30.64
C SER A 571 14.71 -8.69 32.06
N GLY A 572 15.38 -9.72 32.60
CA GLY A 572 14.90 -10.44 33.78
C GLY A 572 13.74 -11.39 33.49
N HIS A 573 13.38 -11.63 32.22
CA HIS A 573 12.47 -12.72 31.85
C HIS A 573 13.22 -14.06 31.89
N ASP A 574 12.69 -15.03 32.63
CA ASP A 574 13.27 -16.39 32.68
C ASP A 574 12.99 -17.19 31.39
N GLU A 575 11.88 -16.90 30.72
CA GLU A 575 11.41 -17.53 29.48
C GLU A 575 10.79 -16.47 28.55
N ALA A 576 10.97 -16.64 27.25
CA ALA A 576 10.30 -15.86 26.21
C ALA A 576 8.87 -16.37 26.01
N VAL A 577 7.91 -15.44 25.91
CA VAL A 577 6.49 -15.73 25.77
C VAL A 577 5.90 -15.02 24.56
N SER A 578 5.13 -15.74 23.75
CA SER A 578 4.28 -15.19 22.69
C SER A 578 2.83 -15.61 22.89
N GLY A 579 1.92 -14.63 22.88
CA GLY A 579 0.49 -14.85 23.04
C GLY A 579 -0.12 -14.13 24.26
N PRO A 580 -1.05 -14.77 25.00
CA PRO A 580 -1.65 -14.20 26.20
C PRO A 580 -0.59 -13.85 27.25
N LEU A 581 -0.67 -12.63 27.75
CA LEU A 581 0.13 -12.09 28.84
C LEU A 581 -0.80 -11.80 30.04
N LEU A 582 -0.20 -11.51 31.20
CA LEU A 582 -0.96 -11.22 32.42
C LEU A 582 -1.98 -10.08 32.25
N LYS A 583 -1.64 -9.07 31.44
CA LYS A 583 -2.45 -7.86 31.23
C LYS A 583 -2.83 -7.61 29.77
N GLY A 584 -2.76 -8.61 28.89
CA GLY A 584 -3.08 -8.42 27.48
C GLY A 584 -2.62 -9.57 26.60
N TYR A 585 -2.28 -9.24 25.36
CA TYR A 585 -1.73 -10.15 24.36
C TYR A 585 -0.50 -9.51 23.72
N GLY A 586 0.55 -10.30 23.45
CA GLY A 586 1.75 -9.80 22.81
C GLY A 586 2.97 -10.70 23.01
N ALA A 587 4.14 -10.08 23.11
CA ALA A 587 5.43 -10.75 23.27
C ALA A 587 6.13 -10.24 24.54
N ALA A 588 6.74 -11.14 25.31
CA ALA A 588 7.54 -10.81 26.49
C ALA A 588 8.85 -11.61 26.47
N ALA A 589 9.99 -10.92 26.37
CA ALA A 589 11.32 -11.50 26.19
C ALA A 589 12.40 -10.42 26.33
N ASP A 590 13.69 -10.76 26.16
CA ASP A 590 14.74 -9.75 25.97
C ASP A 590 14.51 -8.97 24.68
N TYR A 591 14.19 -9.69 23.60
CA TYR A 591 13.86 -9.07 22.32
C TYR A 591 12.44 -9.49 21.93
N ALA A 592 11.51 -8.54 22.03
CA ALA A 592 10.09 -8.78 21.83
C ALA A 592 9.56 -7.97 20.65
N LEU A 593 8.95 -8.65 19.68
CA LEU A 593 8.21 -8.03 18.59
C LEU A 593 6.74 -8.44 18.67
N ALA A 594 5.84 -7.48 18.83
CA ALA A 594 4.41 -7.69 18.79
C ALA A 594 3.76 -6.87 17.68
N SER A 595 2.84 -7.48 16.93
CA SER A 595 1.97 -6.77 16.00
C SER A 595 0.52 -7.21 16.16
N GLY A 596 -0.36 -6.24 16.43
CA GLY A 596 -1.80 -6.43 16.55
C GLY A 596 -2.55 -5.60 15.50
N GLN A 597 -3.35 -6.24 14.66
CA GLN A 597 -4.20 -5.55 13.69
C GLN A 597 -5.66 -5.94 13.88
N THR A 598 -6.54 -4.95 13.89
CA THR A 598 -7.98 -5.14 14.07
C THR A 598 -8.75 -4.32 13.04
N LEU A 599 -9.63 -4.97 12.28
CA LEU A 599 -10.47 -4.32 11.28
C LEU A 599 -11.91 -4.81 11.42
N GLY A 600 -12.83 -3.88 11.68
CA GLY A 600 -14.24 -4.21 11.87
C GLY A 600 -14.49 -4.98 13.16
N LEU A 601 -15.07 -4.31 14.16
CA LEU A 601 -15.53 -4.92 15.41
C LEU A 601 -16.97 -4.54 15.73
N SER A 602 -17.82 -4.42 14.70
CA SER A 602 -19.22 -4.12 14.97
C SER A 602 -19.97 -5.35 15.49
N ARG A 603 -20.85 -5.14 16.47
CA ARG A 603 -21.60 -6.18 17.18
C ARG A 603 -22.73 -6.81 16.33
N ALA A 604 -22.90 -6.38 15.08
CA ALA A 604 -23.86 -6.91 14.12
C ALA A 604 -23.28 -6.98 12.70
N LEU A 605 -23.58 -8.05 11.96
CA LEU A 605 -23.17 -8.24 10.56
C LEU A 605 -23.67 -7.14 9.61
N GLU A 606 -24.77 -6.46 9.95
CA GLU A 606 -25.34 -5.34 9.18
C GLU A 606 -24.48 -4.07 9.26
N ASP A 607 -23.59 -3.99 10.26
CA ASP A 607 -22.67 -2.88 10.50
C ASP A 607 -21.22 -3.23 10.09
N ALA A 608 -21.02 -4.34 9.37
CA ALA A 608 -19.70 -4.75 8.93
C ALA A 608 -19.10 -3.70 7.98
N VAL A 609 -17.80 -3.45 8.17
CA VAL A 609 -17.06 -2.43 7.44
C VAL A 609 -16.92 -2.83 5.96
N GLY A 610 -17.09 -1.87 5.05
CA GLY A 610 -16.91 -2.08 3.61
C GLY A 610 -15.45 -1.92 3.18
N ILE A 611 -14.88 -2.94 2.53
CA ILE A 611 -13.59 -2.84 1.82
C ILE A 611 -13.74 -3.25 0.35
N ASP A 612 -13.68 -2.28 -0.55
CA ASP A 612 -14.03 -2.49 -1.96
C ASP A 612 -12.95 -2.01 -2.92
N SER A 613 -12.70 -2.81 -3.95
CA SER A 613 -11.87 -2.43 -5.08
C SER A 613 -12.60 -2.77 -6.37
N THR A 614 -13.10 -1.75 -7.08
CA THR A 614 -13.74 -1.90 -8.39
C THR A 614 -12.85 -1.35 -9.48
N VAL A 615 -12.51 -2.19 -10.45
CA VAL A 615 -11.59 -1.84 -11.53
C VAL A 615 -12.18 -2.35 -12.83
N ALA A 616 -12.49 -1.44 -13.75
CA ALA A 616 -13.09 -1.78 -15.03
C ALA A 616 -12.32 -1.12 -16.18
N GLY A 617 -11.70 -1.94 -17.02
CA GLY A 617 -10.87 -1.50 -18.13
C GLY A 617 -11.37 -1.97 -19.48
N ARG A 618 -11.17 -1.14 -20.52
CA ARG A 618 -11.39 -1.48 -21.92
C ARG A 618 -10.10 -1.22 -22.71
N PHE A 619 -9.59 -2.24 -23.38
CA PHE A 619 -8.38 -2.15 -24.20
C PHE A 619 -8.69 -2.57 -25.63
N GLY A 620 -8.17 -1.83 -26.60
CA GLY A 620 -8.28 -2.22 -28.00
C GLY A 620 -8.78 -1.10 -28.89
N MET A 621 -9.58 -1.43 -29.89
CA MET A 621 -9.92 -0.51 -30.97
C MET A 621 -11.42 -0.36 -31.15
N LEU A 622 -11.86 0.87 -31.41
CA LEU A 622 -13.27 1.23 -31.58
C LEU A 622 -13.49 1.87 -32.95
N GLY A 623 -14.48 1.38 -33.70
CA GLY A 623 -14.92 1.93 -34.97
C GLY A 623 -15.39 0.86 -35.96
N ASP A 624 -16.18 1.26 -36.97
CA ASP A 624 -16.62 0.37 -38.06
C ASP A 624 -15.70 0.60 -39.27
N PHE A 625 -14.59 -0.14 -39.33
CA PHE A 625 -13.54 0.06 -40.32
C PHE A 625 -13.24 -1.23 -41.07
N ARG A 626 -12.87 -1.09 -42.35
CA ARG A 626 -12.30 -2.20 -43.11
C ARG A 626 -10.79 -2.16 -42.99
N THR A 627 -10.21 -3.33 -42.73
CA THR A 627 -8.77 -3.51 -42.57
C THR A 627 -8.20 -4.24 -43.76
N TYR A 628 -7.15 -3.68 -44.36
CA TYR A 628 -6.47 -4.25 -45.51
C TYR A 628 -4.97 -4.30 -45.26
N GLY A 629 -4.37 -5.48 -45.31
CA GLY A 629 -2.91 -5.65 -45.19
C GLY A 629 -2.31 -5.08 -43.90
N SER A 630 -3.04 -5.05 -42.79
CA SER A 630 -2.64 -4.35 -41.56
C SER A 630 -2.48 -5.30 -40.36
N ASP A 631 -1.67 -4.89 -39.39
CA ASP A 631 -1.35 -5.65 -38.18
C ASP A 631 -1.93 -5.00 -36.93
N TYR A 632 -2.61 -5.79 -36.10
CA TYR A 632 -3.33 -5.37 -34.91
C TYR A 632 -2.86 -6.17 -33.68
N ARG A 633 -2.41 -5.48 -32.64
CA ARG A 633 -1.88 -6.13 -31.43
C ARG A 633 -2.54 -5.58 -30.16
N ILE A 634 -3.26 -6.42 -29.44
CA ILE A 634 -3.84 -6.16 -28.12
C ILE A 634 -3.21 -7.15 -27.15
N GLU A 635 -2.07 -6.77 -26.57
CA GLU A 635 -1.19 -7.73 -25.92
C GLU A 635 -0.73 -7.27 -24.54
N ALA A 636 -0.61 -8.19 -23.59
CA ALA A 636 -0.05 -7.94 -22.26
C ALA A 636 -0.74 -6.82 -21.47
N ASN A 637 -2.02 -6.51 -21.77
CA ASN A 637 -2.79 -5.55 -20.98
C ASN A 637 -3.28 -6.20 -19.69
N ARG A 638 -3.25 -5.45 -18.59
CA ARG A 638 -3.55 -5.94 -17.25
C ARG A 638 -4.65 -5.13 -16.56
N VAL A 639 -5.62 -5.85 -16.00
CA VAL A 639 -6.56 -5.33 -15.01
C VAL A 639 -6.32 -6.05 -13.68
N ALA A 640 -6.26 -5.30 -12.58
CA ALA A 640 -6.11 -5.87 -11.25
C ALA A 640 -6.98 -5.14 -10.21
N ALA A 641 -7.83 -5.89 -9.50
CA ALA A 641 -8.54 -5.39 -8.31
C ALA A 641 -8.03 -6.15 -7.08
N THR A 642 -7.74 -5.45 -6.00
CA THR A 642 -7.16 -6.04 -4.78
C THR A 642 -7.80 -5.44 -3.54
N ILE A 643 -8.29 -6.31 -2.66
CA ILE A 643 -8.69 -5.94 -1.29
C ILE A 643 -7.88 -6.76 -0.29
N ILE A 644 -7.39 -6.12 0.76
CA ILE A 644 -6.74 -6.80 1.89
C ILE A 644 -7.23 -6.16 3.19
N GLY A 645 -7.82 -6.95 4.10
CA GLY A 645 -8.24 -6.44 5.41
C GLY A 645 -7.04 -6.01 6.25
N ASN A 646 -6.30 -6.99 6.76
CA ASN A 646 -5.10 -6.83 7.57
C ASN A 646 -3.92 -7.53 6.87
N SER A 647 -2.79 -6.83 6.76
CA SER A 647 -1.54 -7.37 6.21
C SER A 647 -0.37 -7.01 7.12
N VAL A 648 0.46 -7.99 7.47
CA VAL A 648 1.65 -7.74 8.28
C VAL A 648 2.85 -8.58 7.82
N ALA A 649 4.02 -7.95 7.83
CA ALA A 649 5.31 -8.60 7.70
C ALA A 649 6.17 -8.32 8.94
N ASN A 650 6.50 -9.35 9.71
CA ASN A 650 7.32 -9.24 10.93
C ASN A 650 8.65 -9.97 10.73
N ARG A 651 9.76 -9.27 10.91
CA ARG A 651 11.12 -9.81 10.82
C ARG A 651 11.85 -9.54 12.14
N LEU A 652 12.24 -10.59 12.85
CA LEU A 652 13.03 -10.53 14.07
C LEU A 652 14.32 -11.33 13.87
N SER A 653 15.47 -10.66 13.87
CA SER A 653 16.78 -11.30 13.73
C SER A 653 17.71 -11.01 14.91
N VAL A 654 18.42 -12.04 15.36
CA VAL A 654 19.48 -11.92 16.37
C VAL A 654 20.73 -12.62 15.88
N GLU A 655 21.83 -11.87 15.82
CA GLU A 655 23.13 -12.33 15.37
C GLU A 655 24.16 -12.18 16.48
N GLY A 656 24.95 -13.22 16.74
CA GLY A 656 26.14 -13.05 17.57
C GLY A 656 27.15 -14.19 17.64
N VAL A 657 28.25 -13.94 18.34
CA VAL A 657 29.31 -14.95 18.51
C VAL A 657 29.05 -15.82 19.73
N SER A 658 28.64 -15.24 20.86
CA SER A 658 28.24 -15.95 22.08
C SER A 658 26.87 -15.49 22.59
N ARG A 659 25.95 -16.44 22.83
CA ARG A 659 24.65 -16.22 23.51
C ARG A 659 24.70 -16.86 24.90
N GLY A 660 24.83 -16.01 25.92
CA GLY A 660 24.90 -16.35 27.34
C GLY A 660 26.24 -16.92 27.77
N GLU A 661 26.46 -16.94 29.09
CA GLU A 661 27.53 -17.64 29.81
C GLU A 661 26.97 -18.25 31.11
N MET A 662 27.74 -19.09 31.81
CA MET A 662 27.29 -19.77 33.05
C MET A 662 26.79 -18.81 34.14
N SER A 663 27.28 -17.57 34.16
CA SER A 663 26.90 -16.53 35.12
C SER A 663 25.90 -15.49 34.59
N LEU A 664 25.58 -15.56 33.29
CA LEU A 664 24.72 -14.62 32.56
C LEU A 664 23.85 -15.41 31.56
N PRO A 665 22.59 -15.74 31.88
CA PRO A 665 21.73 -16.52 30.99
C PRO A 665 21.63 -15.93 29.58
N ALA A 666 21.38 -16.77 28.59
CA ALA A 666 21.15 -16.32 27.22
C ALA A 666 19.86 -15.46 27.13
N PRO A 667 19.78 -14.50 26.20
CA PRO A 667 18.56 -13.71 26.01
C PRO A 667 17.46 -14.56 25.36
N GLY A 668 16.21 -14.39 25.77
CA GLY A 668 15.04 -14.94 25.11
C GLY A 668 14.52 -14.04 23.99
N VAL A 669 13.81 -14.62 23.02
CA VAL A 669 13.28 -13.92 21.85
C VAL A 669 11.84 -14.32 21.58
N ALA A 670 10.94 -13.34 21.43
CA ALA A 670 9.52 -13.59 21.19
C ALA A 670 8.97 -12.75 20.04
N LEU A 671 8.27 -13.42 19.12
CA LEU A 671 7.47 -12.79 18.06
C LEU A 671 6.00 -13.16 18.25
N SER A 672 5.13 -12.14 18.36
CA SER A 672 3.68 -12.31 18.44
C SER A 672 2.97 -11.55 17.32
N SER A 673 2.16 -12.26 16.54
CA SER A 673 1.35 -11.71 15.45
C SER A 673 -0.11 -12.04 15.68
N ALA A 674 -0.96 -11.02 15.81
CA ALA A 674 -2.41 -11.17 15.98
C ALA A 674 -3.18 -10.30 14.97
N GLN A 675 -4.07 -10.92 14.20
CA GLN A 675 -4.94 -10.22 13.26
C GLN A 675 -6.40 -10.63 13.47
N TYR A 676 -7.27 -9.64 13.63
CA TYR A 676 -8.72 -9.82 13.70
C TYR A 676 -9.38 -8.99 12.59
N GLY A 677 -10.13 -9.63 11.71
CA GLY A 677 -10.84 -8.98 10.62
C GLY A 677 -12.29 -9.42 10.55
N GLU A 678 -13.23 -8.49 10.57
CA GLU A 678 -14.67 -8.73 10.38
C GLU A 678 -15.25 -7.66 9.45
N VAL A 679 -15.27 -7.97 8.14
CA VAL A 679 -15.63 -6.99 7.09
C VAL A 679 -16.46 -7.65 5.99
N ILE A 680 -17.15 -6.80 5.21
CA ILE A 680 -17.72 -7.17 3.92
C ILE A 680 -16.84 -6.56 2.84
N GLY A 681 -16.25 -7.39 1.99
CA GLY A 681 -15.35 -6.91 0.95
C GLY A 681 -15.53 -7.53 -0.41
N LYS A 682 -15.36 -6.71 -1.45
CA LYS A 682 -15.41 -7.13 -2.85
C LYS A 682 -14.23 -6.57 -3.67
N ALA A 683 -13.43 -7.47 -4.23
CA ALA A 683 -12.53 -7.15 -5.35
C ALA A 683 -13.22 -7.51 -6.67
N HIS A 684 -13.51 -6.51 -7.51
CA HIS A 684 -14.17 -6.70 -8.80
C HIS A 684 -13.30 -6.15 -9.93
N ALA A 685 -12.85 -7.04 -10.83
CA ALA A 685 -11.98 -6.74 -11.96
C ALA A 685 -12.68 -7.08 -13.29
N TYR A 686 -13.02 -6.06 -14.07
CA TYR A 686 -13.66 -6.20 -15.39
C TYR A 686 -12.70 -5.78 -16.51
N GLN A 687 -12.52 -6.63 -17.52
CA GLN A 687 -11.68 -6.35 -18.68
C GLN A 687 -12.45 -6.60 -19.98
N ALA A 688 -12.57 -5.57 -20.81
CA ALA A 688 -13.05 -5.71 -22.19
C ALA A 688 -11.87 -5.56 -23.16
N LEU A 689 -11.67 -6.55 -24.03
CA LEU A 689 -10.67 -6.55 -25.09
C LEU A 689 -11.38 -6.42 -26.44
N VAL A 690 -11.15 -5.34 -27.18
CA VAL A 690 -11.93 -5.03 -28.40
C VAL A 690 -11.04 -5.11 -29.63
N ALA A 691 -11.32 -6.07 -30.52
CA ALA A 691 -10.55 -6.32 -31.74
C ALA A 691 -11.41 -6.24 -33.03
N PRO A 692 -10.84 -5.86 -34.19
CA PRO A 692 -11.57 -5.81 -35.45
C PRO A 692 -11.88 -7.20 -36.02
N GLY A 693 -13.04 -7.34 -36.66
CA GLY A 693 -13.61 -8.60 -37.16
C GLY A 693 -13.75 -8.71 -38.66
N SER A 694 -13.64 -7.59 -39.38
CA SER A 694 -13.57 -7.54 -40.83
C SER A 694 -12.11 -7.45 -41.29
N LEU A 695 -11.53 -8.59 -41.66
CA LEU A 695 -10.11 -8.68 -42.01
C LEU A 695 -9.90 -9.13 -43.46
N ASP A 696 -9.13 -8.36 -44.22
CA ASP A 696 -8.61 -8.76 -45.53
C ASP A 696 -7.08 -8.67 -45.52
N SER A 697 -6.42 -9.82 -45.76
CA SER A 697 -4.97 -9.95 -45.79
C SER A 697 -4.26 -9.37 -44.54
N SER A 698 -4.95 -9.35 -43.39
CA SER A 698 -4.55 -8.65 -42.17
C SER A 698 -4.28 -9.63 -41.02
N SER A 699 -3.65 -9.15 -39.95
CA SER A 699 -3.40 -9.96 -38.75
C SER A 699 -3.90 -9.31 -37.46
N VAL A 700 -4.58 -10.08 -36.61
CA VAL A 700 -5.03 -9.68 -35.27
C VAL A 700 -4.46 -10.62 -34.23
N SER A 701 -3.86 -10.03 -33.20
CA SER A 701 -3.26 -10.72 -32.06
C SER A 701 -3.86 -10.18 -30.76
N VAL A 702 -4.56 -11.03 -30.01
CA VAL A 702 -5.06 -10.78 -28.65
C VAL A 702 -4.34 -11.75 -27.71
N LYS A 703 -3.20 -11.34 -27.15
CA LYS A 703 -2.29 -12.27 -26.47
C LYS A 703 -1.81 -11.85 -25.10
N GLY A 704 -1.73 -12.79 -24.17
CA GLY A 704 -1.11 -12.57 -22.87
C GLY A 704 -1.80 -11.50 -22.01
N ASN A 705 -3.04 -11.12 -22.30
CA ASN A 705 -3.78 -10.16 -21.47
C ASN A 705 -4.19 -10.85 -20.17
N SER A 706 -4.12 -10.12 -19.06
CA SER A 706 -4.39 -10.66 -17.72
C SER A 706 -5.43 -9.84 -16.97
N ASN A 707 -6.42 -10.51 -16.40
CA ASN A 707 -7.40 -9.92 -15.50
C ASN A 707 -7.36 -10.66 -14.16
N ARG A 708 -7.11 -9.94 -13.05
CA ARG A 708 -6.95 -10.54 -11.72
C ARG A 708 -7.79 -9.81 -10.67
N ALA A 709 -8.62 -10.56 -9.95
CA ALA A 709 -9.23 -10.11 -8.70
C ALA A 709 -8.62 -10.86 -7.52
N TYR A 710 -8.26 -10.15 -6.47
CA TYR A 710 -7.69 -10.72 -5.25
C TYR A 710 -8.39 -10.16 -4.01
N ALA A 711 -8.81 -11.04 -3.10
CA ALA A 711 -9.41 -10.67 -1.83
C ALA A 711 -8.77 -11.45 -0.67
N GLY A 712 -8.14 -10.73 0.27
CA GLY A 712 -7.58 -11.28 1.52
C GLY A 712 -8.23 -10.65 2.75
N LEU A 713 -8.53 -11.41 3.80
CA LEU A 713 -8.90 -10.80 5.10
C LEU A 713 -7.70 -10.59 6.00
N ASN A 714 -6.95 -11.65 6.33
CA ASN A 714 -5.76 -11.55 7.17
C ASN A 714 -4.58 -12.24 6.49
N GLU A 715 -3.48 -11.51 6.35
CA GLU A 715 -2.23 -12.00 5.78
C GLU A 715 -1.06 -11.69 6.70
N ALA A 716 -0.33 -12.73 7.09
CA ALA A 716 0.86 -12.61 7.94
C ALA A 716 2.07 -13.32 7.30
N ASP A 717 3.20 -12.62 7.25
CA ASP A 717 4.53 -13.17 6.94
C ASP A 717 5.45 -12.92 8.14
N ASN A 718 5.73 -13.97 8.91
CA ASN A 718 6.51 -13.91 10.13
C ASN A 718 7.82 -14.68 9.98
N LEU A 719 8.94 -14.02 10.25
CA LEU A 719 10.26 -14.63 10.33
C LEU A 719 10.93 -14.29 11.67
N LEU A 720 11.28 -15.34 12.40
CA LEU A 720 12.19 -15.31 13.55
C LEU A 720 13.47 -16.03 13.16
N SER A 721 14.61 -15.34 13.20
CA SER A 721 15.91 -15.89 12.82
C SER A 721 16.96 -15.62 13.90
N ILE A 722 17.66 -16.66 14.31
CA ILE A 722 18.76 -16.62 15.28
C ILE A 722 19.99 -17.23 14.61
N ASP A 723 21.09 -16.49 14.59
CA ASP A 723 22.41 -16.97 14.18
C ASP A 723 23.43 -16.72 15.30
N ALA A 724 23.90 -17.79 15.94
CA ALA A 724 24.86 -17.73 17.02
C ALA A 724 25.98 -18.77 16.90
N VAL A 725 27.24 -18.34 16.95
CA VAL A 725 28.38 -19.28 16.85
C VAL A 725 28.48 -20.20 18.07
N THR A 726 28.22 -19.67 19.27
CA THR A 726 28.20 -20.41 20.54
C THR A 726 26.98 -20.03 21.39
N GLY A 727 26.27 -21.02 21.93
CA GLY A 727 25.20 -20.85 22.92
C GLY A 727 25.58 -21.51 24.25
N SER A 728 25.33 -20.84 25.37
CA SER A 728 25.55 -21.35 26.73
C SER A 728 24.23 -21.70 27.42
N THR A 729 24.08 -21.45 28.72
CA THR A 729 22.89 -21.73 29.56
C THR A 729 21.63 -21.03 29.03
N LEU A 730 20.96 -21.72 28.13
CA LEU A 730 19.54 -21.60 27.81
C LEU A 730 18.72 -22.34 28.89
N THR A 731 17.40 -22.17 28.94
CA THR A 731 16.55 -22.74 30.02
C THR A 731 16.74 -24.24 30.19
N GLY A 732 17.14 -24.95 29.12
CA GLY A 732 17.38 -26.39 29.11
C GLY A 732 16.12 -27.22 29.34
N ARG A 733 14.96 -26.56 29.26
CA ARG A 733 13.63 -27.15 29.34
C ARG A 733 13.08 -27.33 27.93
N ASN A 734 12.01 -28.08 27.82
CA ASN A 734 11.22 -28.10 26.61
C ASN A 734 10.40 -26.79 26.52
N ALA A 735 10.05 -26.38 25.30
CA ALA A 735 9.11 -25.32 25.03
C ALA A 735 7.67 -25.89 25.11
N PRO A 736 6.79 -25.34 25.97
CA PRO A 736 5.37 -25.63 25.89
C PRO A 736 4.68 -24.76 24.83
N VAL A 737 3.93 -25.39 23.94
CA VAL A 737 2.98 -24.73 23.03
C VAL A 737 1.57 -25.22 23.36
N SER A 738 0.63 -24.29 23.52
CA SER A 738 -0.79 -24.59 23.69
C SER A 738 -1.64 -23.78 22.73
N ILE A 739 -2.58 -24.44 22.06
CA ILE A 739 -3.59 -23.80 21.24
C ILE A 739 -4.96 -24.23 21.72
N GLY A 740 -5.81 -23.26 22.07
CA GLY A 740 -7.23 -23.45 22.38
C GLY A 740 -8.05 -22.35 21.72
N SER A 741 -8.65 -21.45 22.52
CA SER A 741 -9.25 -20.20 22.02
C SER A 741 -8.21 -19.16 21.58
N SER A 742 -6.93 -19.40 21.88
CA SER A 742 -5.79 -18.54 21.60
C SER A 742 -4.54 -19.41 21.40
N VAL A 743 -3.45 -18.81 20.93
CA VAL A 743 -2.10 -19.41 20.88
C VAL A 743 -1.28 -18.91 22.04
N ALA A 744 -0.67 -19.81 22.80
CA ALA A 744 0.31 -19.50 23.85
C ALA A 744 1.58 -20.33 23.61
N VAL A 745 2.72 -19.65 23.54
CA VAL A 745 4.04 -20.28 23.36
C VAL A 745 5.00 -19.76 24.42
N SER A 746 5.69 -20.65 25.13
CA SER A 746 6.80 -20.31 26.04
C SER A 746 8.05 -21.11 25.67
N GLY A 747 9.24 -20.54 25.90
CA GLY A 747 10.51 -21.18 25.57
C GLY A 747 11.67 -20.17 25.60
N ASP A 748 12.75 -20.47 24.88
CA ASP A 748 13.86 -19.54 24.70
C ASP A 748 13.61 -18.64 23.48
N ASP A 749 13.19 -19.23 22.35
CA ASP A 749 12.97 -18.53 21.09
C ASP A 749 11.58 -18.94 20.53
N VAL A 750 10.61 -18.03 20.52
CA VAL A 750 9.19 -18.39 20.32
C VAL A 750 8.46 -17.51 19.30
N LEU A 751 7.59 -18.13 18.51
CA LEU A 751 6.73 -17.46 17.54
C LEU A 751 5.27 -17.93 17.71
N GLY A 752 4.37 -16.97 17.89
CA GLY A 752 2.93 -17.19 17.96
C GLY A 752 2.19 -16.36 16.90
N ASN A 753 1.32 -17.01 16.13
CA ASN A 753 0.47 -16.35 15.14
C ASN A 753 -1.02 -16.71 15.35
N LEU A 754 -1.86 -15.69 15.47
CA LEU A 754 -3.32 -15.80 15.64
C LEU A 754 -4.03 -14.99 14.55
N GLN A 755 -4.92 -15.63 13.79
CA GLN A 755 -5.77 -14.94 12.82
C GLN A 755 -7.24 -15.33 12.98
N PHE A 756 -8.12 -14.33 13.04
CA PHE A 756 -9.57 -14.50 13.02
C PHE A 756 -10.20 -13.71 11.87
N ALA A 757 -11.02 -14.38 11.07
CA ALA A 757 -11.74 -13.79 9.94
C ALA A 757 -13.25 -13.99 10.07
N GLY A 758 -14.02 -12.90 10.02
CA GLY A 758 -15.49 -12.85 9.99
C GLY A 758 -16.04 -12.00 8.85
N GLY A 759 -17.37 -12.01 8.67
CA GLY A 759 -18.05 -11.28 7.58
C GLY A 759 -18.08 -12.03 6.24
N SER A 760 -17.73 -11.36 5.14
CA SER A 760 -17.67 -11.98 3.81
C SER A 760 -16.67 -11.31 2.89
N ILE A 761 -15.89 -12.10 2.15
CA ILE A 761 -14.98 -11.59 1.11
C ILE A 761 -15.22 -12.29 -0.23
N SER A 762 -15.16 -11.50 -1.29
CA SER A 762 -15.32 -11.98 -2.65
C SER A 762 -14.32 -11.39 -3.63
N ALA A 763 -13.81 -12.23 -4.52
CA ALA A 763 -13.03 -11.84 -5.69
C ALA A 763 -13.79 -12.22 -6.96
N ASP A 764 -14.02 -11.27 -7.86
CA ASP A 764 -14.77 -11.44 -9.10
C ASP A 764 -13.98 -10.87 -10.28
N ALA A 765 -13.58 -11.74 -11.22
CA ALA A 765 -12.81 -11.37 -12.40
C ALA A 765 -13.55 -11.76 -13.68
N VAL A 766 -13.88 -10.77 -14.51
CA VAL A 766 -14.65 -10.97 -15.75
C VAL A 766 -13.91 -10.38 -16.94
N THR A 767 -13.65 -11.19 -17.96
CA THR A 767 -13.02 -10.77 -19.21
C THR A 767 -13.92 -11.04 -20.40
N SER A 768 -14.14 -10.05 -21.26
CA SER A 768 -14.83 -10.19 -22.55
C SER A 768 -13.86 -9.90 -23.71
N ILE A 769 -13.93 -10.70 -24.77
CA ILE A 769 -13.30 -10.43 -26.05
C ILE A 769 -14.39 -10.08 -27.06
N GLU A 770 -14.36 -8.85 -27.55
CA GLU A 770 -15.42 -8.23 -28.33
C GLU A 770 -14.96 -7.95 -29.76
N ASN A 771 -15.89 -8.07 -30.71
CA ASN A 771 -15.70 -7.56 -32.06
C ASN A 771 -16.10 -6.07 -32.10
N GLY A 772 -15.17 -5.23 -32.52
CA GLY A 772 -15.36 -3.78 -32.63
C GLY A 772 -16.13 -3.30 -33.87
N ASP A 773 -16.35 -4.17 -34.87
CA ASP A 773 -16.97 -3.81 -36.16
C ASP A 773 -18.17 -4.67 -36.57
N SER A 774 -18.88 -4.23 -37.62
CA SER A 774 -20.09 -4.87 -38.16
C SER A 774 -19.82 -5.89 -39.28
N GLY A 775 -18.56 -6.24 -39.56
CA GLY A 775 -18.15 -6.70 -40.88
C GLY A 775 -18.24 -8.20 -41.19
N ILE A 776 -17.68 -8.54 -42.36
CA ILE A 776 -18.12 -9.59 -43.30
C ILE A 776 -17.37 -10.94 -43.22
N GLY A 777 -16.44 -11.11 -42.28
CA GLY A 777 -15.59 -12.31 -42.15
C GLY A 777 -14.08 -12.06 -42.33
N LEU A 778 -13.30 -13.14 -42.33
CA LEU A 778 -11.85 -13.16 -42.50
C LEU A 778 -11.47 -13.68 -43.89
N ALA A 779 -10.72 -12.91 -44.66
CA ALA A 779 -10.18 -13.30 -45.97
C ALA A 779 -8.65 -13.18 -45.97
N GLY A 780 -7.92 -14.26 -46.29
CA GLY A 780 -6.45 -14.27 -46.33
C GLY A 780 -5.76 -13.81 -45.04
N SER A 781 -6.44 -13.87 -43.89
CA SER A 781 -6.08 -13.16 -42.66
C SER A 781 -5.67 -14.11 -41.53
N ARG A 782 -5.09 -13.55 -40.46
CA ARG A 782 -4.74 -14.28 -39.24
C ARG A 782 -5.44 -13.68 -38.03
N LEU A 783 -6.06 -14.52 -37.20
CA LEU A 783 -6.61 -14.15 -35.90
C LEU A 783 -6.06 -15.09 -34.83
N ALA A 784 -5.42 -14.53 -33.80
CA ALA A 784 -4.88 -15.28 -32.68
C ALA A 784 -5.38 -14.72 -31.35
N ILE A 785 -6.07 -15.54 -30.57
CA ILE A 785 -6.51 -15.26 -29.20
C ILE A 785 -5.79 -16.27 -28.30
N GLU A 786 -4.63 -15.88 -27.76
CA GLU A 786 -3.71 -16.84 -27.14
C GLU A 786 -3.19 -16.41 -25.77
N GLY A 787 -3.16 -17.33 -24.80
CA GLY A 787 -2.52 -17.09 -23.51
C GLY A 787 -3.17 -16.02 -22.64
N ASN A 788 -4.45 -15.67 -22.87
CA ASN A 788 -5.15 -14.70 -22.03
C ASN A 788 -5.61 -15.38 -20.73
N ALA A 789 -5.44 -14.70 -19.59
CA ALA A 789 -5.66 -15.26 -18.27
C ALA A 789 -6.67 -14.43 -17.45
N THR A 790 -7.69 -15.09 -16.91
CA THR A 790 -8.65 -14.48 -15.97
C THR A 790 -8.62 -15.25 -14.65
N ALA A 791 -8.24 -14.58 -13.57
CA ALA A 791 -8.03 -15.21 -12.28
C ALA A 791 -8.75 -14.47 -11.15
N ALA A 792 -9.51 -15.21 -10.33
CA ALA A 792 -10.04 -14.71 -9.07
C ALA A 792 -9.51 -15.55 -7.91
N GLU A 793 -9.05 -14.89 -6.87
CA GLU A 793 -8.52 -15.54 -5.68
C GLU A 793 -9.06 -14.86 -4.41
N ALA A 794 -9.67 -15.65 -3.53
CA ALA A 794 -10.19 -15.18 -2.25
C ALA A 794 -9.65 -16.06 -1.10
N VAL A 795 -9.11 -15.44 -0.06
CA VAL A 795 -8.53 -16.11 1.10
C VAL A 795 -8.93 -15.40 2.38
N ALA A 796 -9.55 -16.10 3.33
CA ALA A 796 -9.86 -15.49 4.63
C ALA A 796 -8.57 -15.32 5.45
N ASN A 797 -7.90 -16.40 5.83
CA ASN A 797 -6.64 -16.31 6.58
C ASN A 797 -5.48 -16.95 5.81
N ARG A 798 -4.36 -16.22 5.71
CA ARG A 798 -3.08 -16.72 5.20
C ARG A 798 -1.95 -16.39 6.18
N ALA A 799 -1.14 -17.39 6.50
CA ALA A 799 0.06 -17.19 7.30
C ALA A 799 1.25 -17.96 6.72
N THR A 800 2.40 -17.30 6.65
CA THR A 800 3.71 -17.93 6.52
C THR A 800 4.48 -17.66 7.81
N ASN A 801 4.88 -18.71 8.52
CA ASN A 801 5.60 -18.60 9.78
C ASN A 801 6.89 -19.40 9.69
N ILE A 802 8.01 -18.72 9.85
CA ILE A 802 9.34 -19.31 9.76
C ILE A 802 10.11 -19.00 11.04
N VAL A 803 10.60 -20.05 11.69
CA VAL A 803 11.53 -19.99 12.81
C VAL A 803 12.81 -20.72 12.41
N GLU A 804 13.92 -20.00 12.38
CA GLU A 804 15.25 -20.54 12.06
C GLU A 804 16.23 -20.25 13.18
N ILE A 805 16.77 -21.32 13.79
CA ILE A 805 17.73 -21.23 14.88
C ILE A 805 19.01 -21.95 14.49
N ASP A 806 20.11 -21.23 14.41
CA ASP A 806 21.46 -21.76 14.25
C ASP A 806 22.27 -21.38 15.49
N SER A 807 22.64 -22.37 16.32
CA SER A 807 23.42 -22.11 17.54
C SER A 807 24.42 -23.24 17.88
N GLY A 808 25.72 -22.96 17.91
CA GLY A 808 26.71 -23.97 18.30
C GLY A 808 26.72 -24.25 19.82
N GLY A 809 26.56 -25.49 20.29
CA GLY A 809 26.85 -25.86 21.69
C GLY A 809 25.68 -26.45 22.51
N THR A 810 24.59 -25.71 22.75
CA THR A 810 23.49 -26.11 23.67
C THR A 810 22.12 -26.21 22.98
N SER A 811 21.10 -26.69 23.71
CA SER A 811 19.75 -26.99 23.20
C SER A 811 18.76 -25.83 23.44
N PRO A 812 18.46 -24.95 22.47
CA PRO A 812 17.38 -23.98 22.60
C PRO A 812 16.01 -24.65 22.59
N ALA A 813 15.13 -24.20 23.46
CA ALA A 813 13.70 -24.50 23.48
C ALA A 813 12.99 -23.57 22.50
N ALA A 814 12.77 -24.03 21.26
CA ALA A 814 12.24 -23.20 20.18
C ALA A 814 10.80 -23.62 19.82
N GLY A 815 9.84 -22.69 19.89
CA GLY A 815 8.41 -23.00 19.71
C GLY A 815 7.73 -22.22 18.59
N LEU A 816 6.87 -22.88 17.83
CA LEU A 816 5.99 -22.26 16.83
C LEU A 816 4.54 -22.67 17.05
N GLY A 817 3.66 -21.68 17.27
CA GLY A 817 2.20 -21.89 17.35
C GLY A 817 1.45 -21.06 16.31
N ASN A 818 0.54 -21.68 15.56
CA ASN A 818 -0.31 -21.02 14.57
C ASN A 818 -1.78 -21.42 14.74
N LEU A 819 -2.67 -20.44 14.93
CA LEU A 819 -4.13 -20.63 15.00
C LEU A 819 -4.82 -19.73 13.96
N GLN A 820 -5.63 -20.34 13.09
CA GLN A 820 -6.48 -19.62 12.13
C GLN A 820 -7.94 -20.03 12.28
N ILE A 821 -8.83 -19.07 12.51
CA ILE A 821 -10.27 -19.29 12.62
C ILE A 821 -10.96 -18.47 11.53
N ASN A 822 -11.76 -19.14 10.69
CA ASN A 822 -12.57 -18.48 9.67
C ASN A 822 -14.07 -18.73 9.93
N THR A 823 -14.83 -17.67 10.14
CA THR A 823 -16.29 -17.64 10.10
C THR A 823 -16.82 -16.90 8.86
N ALA A 824 -15.95 -16.21 8.10
CA ALA A 824 -16.32 -15.44 6.93
C ALA A 824 -16.71 -16.32 5.74
N ALA A 825 -17.69 -15.86 4.96
CA ALA A 825 -17.96 -16.43 3.64
C ALA A 825 -16.86 -16.02 2.65
N VAL A 826 -16.28 -17.00 1.94
CA VAL A 826 -15.18 -16.79 0.99
C VAL A 826 -15.61 -17.20 -0.41
N GLY A 827 -15.62 -16.26 -1.35
CA GLY A 827 -16.05 -16.47 -2.73
C GLY A 827 -15.00 -16.05 -3.77
N ALA A 828 -14.71 -16.91 -4.74
CA ALA A 828 -13.94 -16.55 -5.92
C ALA A 828 -14.73 -16.89 -7.19
N ASN A 829 -14.94 -15.91 -8.07
CA ASN A 829 -15.63 -16.07 -9.35
C ASN A 829 -14.75 -15.56 -10.51
N ALA A 830 -14.57 -16.38 -11.53
CA ALA A 830 -13.81 -16.00 -12.72
C ALA A 830 -14.60 -16.32 -13.99
N SER A 831 -14.58 -15.44 -14.98
CA SER A 831 -15.30 -15.63 -16.24
C SER A 831 -14.54 -15.07 -17.43
N LEU A 832 -14.39 -15.85 -18.49
CA LEU A 832 -13.75 -15.43 -19.73
C LEU A 832 -14.65 -15.75 -20.93
N ASP A 833 -15.21 -14.72 -21.59
CA ASP A 833 -15.79 -14.85 -22.92
C ASP A 833 -14.71 -14.61 -23.98
N ALA A 834 -14.07 -15.69 -24.43
CA ALA A 834 -13.18 -15.71 -25.58
C ALA A 834 -13.93 -16.03 -26.89
N GLY A 835 -15.25 -15.83 -26.90
CA GLY A 835 -16.14 -16.06 -28.02
C GLY A 835 -16.06 -14.96 -29.07
N TYR A 836 -15.21 -15.09 -30.07
CA TYR A 836 -15.16 -14.10 -31.16
C TYR A 836 -16.39 -14.23 -32.06
N ARG A 837 -17.26 -13.21 -32.09
CA ARG A 837 -18.51 -13.20 -32.87
C ARG A 837 -18.39 -12.22 -34.05
N VAL A 838 -18.61 -12.73 -35.25
CA VAL A 838 -18.62 -11.91 -36.49
C VAL A 838 -20.04 -11.84 -37.03
N SER A 839 -20.41 -10.70 -37.61
CA SER A 839 -21.74 -10.46 -38.17
C SER A 839 -21.98 -11.27 -39.44
N TYR A 840 -23.24 -11.63 -39.67
CA TYR A 840 -23.69 -12.48 -40.79
C TYR A 840 -23.37 -11.89 -42.17
N HIS A 841 -22.82 -12.70 -43.09
CA HIS A 841 -22.67 -12.33 -44.51
C HIS A 841 -23.26 -13.40 -45.46
N PRO A 842 -24.15 -13.02 -46.42
CA PRO A 842 -24.92 -14.00 -47.19
C PRO A 842 -24.22 -14.63 -48.40
N VAL A 843 -23.01 -14.20 -48.79
CA VAL A 843 -22.41 -14.56 -50.11
C VAL A 843 -20.97 -15.10 -50.06
N LEU A 844 -20.22 -14.89 -48.96
CA LEU A 844 -18.80 -15.29 -48.84
C LEU A 844 -18.58 -16.25 -47.66
N PRO A 845 -17.54 -17.12 -47.71
CA PRO A 845 -17.14 -17.89 -46.54
C PRO A 845 -16.69 -16.93 -45.43
N MET A 846 -17.13 -17.18 -44.20
CA MET A 846 -16.75 -16.34 -43.05
C MET A 846 -15.27 -16.47 -42.69
N ILE A 847 -14.64 -17.58 -43.07
CA ILE A 847 -13.19 -17.79 -42.98
C ILE A 847 -12.72 -18.33 -44.34
N GLY A 848 -12.16 -17.47 -45.18
CA GLY A 848 -11.59 -17.83 -46.49
C GLY A 848 -10.07 -17.67 -46.50
N GLY A 849 -9.31 -18.73 -46.81
CA GLY A 849 -7.84 -18.64 -46.92
C GLY A 849 -7.12 -18.17 -45.65
N SER A 850 -7.77 -18.27 -44.49
CA SER A 850 -7.37 -17.60 -43.24
C SER A 850 -6.99 -18.61 -42.14
N SER A 851 -6.26 -18.15 -41.13
CA SER A 851 -5.91 -18.96 -39.95
C SER A 851 -6.44 -18.34 -38.66
N VAL A 852 -7.23 -19.11 -37.89
CA VAL A 852 -7.75 -18.73 -36.58
C VAL A 852 -7.17 -19.64 -35.50
N SER A 853 -6.63 -19.06 -34.43
CA SER A 853 -6.12 -19.78 -33.26
C SER A 853 -6.75 -19.22 -31.98
N ILE A 854 -7.39 -20.08 -31.19
CA ILE A 854 -7.87 -19.76 -29.84
C ILE A 854 -7.22 -20.76 -28.89
N ALA A 855 -6.09 -20.39 -28.30
CA ALA A 855 -5.25 -21.35 -27.58
C ALA A 855 -4.71 -20.86 -26.24
N ASP A 856 -4.46 -21.80 -25.33
CA ASP A 856 -3.79 -21.56 -24.04
C ASP A 856 -4.45 -20.48 -23.17
N ASN A 857 -5.73 -20.16 -23.39
CA ASN A 857 -6.46 -19.23 -22.55
C ASN A 857 -6.87 -19.92 -21.24
N ALA A 858 -6.76 -19.22 -20.12
CA ALA A 858 -6.96 -19.79 -18.78
C ALA A 858 -7.98 -18.99 -17.96
N THR A 859 -8.94 -19.70 -17.36
CA THR A 859 -9.86 -19.15 -16.36
C THR A 859 -9.70 -19.92 -15.05
N SER A 860 -9.34 -19.23 -13.97
CA SER A 860 -9.11 -19.87 -12.67
C SER A 860 -9.82 -19.15 -11.52
N ALA A 861 -10.57 -19.88 -10.71
CA ALA A 861 -11.07 -19.40 -9.42
C ALA A 861 -10.49 -20.23 -8.27
N LEU A 862 -9.94 -19.56 -7.26
CA LEU A 862 -9.32 -20.17 -6.08
C LEU A 862 -9.88 -19.54 -4.80
N ALA A 863 -10.58 -20.34 -3.99
CA ALA A 863 -11.12 -19.90 -2.70
C ALA A 863 -10.51 -20.71 -1.56
N ARG A 864 -10.07 -20.03 -0.49
CA ARG A 864 -9.48 -20.69 0.70
C ARG A 864 -10.03 -20.07 1.99
N GLY A 865 -10.52 -20.91 2.89
CA GLY A 865 -10.82 -20.47 4.26
C GLY A 865 -9.54 -20.12 4.99
N ASN A 866 -8.78 -21.13 5.40
CA ASN A 866 -7.50 -20.95 6.07
C ASN A 866 -6.35 -21.59 5.27
N ALA A 867 -5.22 -20.89 5.19
CA ALA A 867 -3.99 -21.35 4.55
C ALA A 867 -2.77 -21.04 5.43
N ALA A 868 -1.94 -22.04 5.71
CA ALA A 868 -0.73 -21.87 6.52
C ALA A 868 0.46 -22.63 5.93
N ASP A 869 1.63 -21.99 5.95
CA ASP A 869 2.93 -22.61 5.73
C ASP A 869 3.82 -22.34 6.94
N ASN A 870 4.16 -23.39 7.69
CA ASN A 870 4.93 -23.29 8.93
C ASN A 870 6.23 -24.06 8.80
N GLN A 871 7.34 -23.40 9.10
CA GLN A 871 8.67 -23.97 9.06
C GLN A 871 9.41 -23.71 10.38
N LEU A 872 9.88 -24.79 11.02
CA LEU A 872 10.72 -24.74 12.21
C LEU A 872 12.05 -25.45 11.92
N VAL A 873 13.14 -24.69 11.85
CA VAL A 873 14.50 -25.21 11.62
C VAL A 873 15.33 -24.96 12.87
N VAL A 874 15.89 -26.02 13.45
CA VAL A 874 16.75 -25.91 14.63
C VAL A 874 18.07 -26.68 14.41
N ARG A 875 19.17 -25.94 14.28
CA ARG A 875 20.54 -26.45 14.10
C ARG A 875 21.38 -26.13 15.32
N ALA A 876 21.46 -27.07 16.25
CA ALA A 876 22.19 -26.82 17.50
C ALA A 876 22.54 -28.13 18.24
N GLY A 877 23.38 -28.05 19.28
CA GLY A 877 23.84 -29.22 20.07
C GLY A 877 22.87 -29.65 21.18
N GLY A 878 23.18 -30.77 21.86
CA GLY A 878 22.58 -31.14 23.15
C GLY A 878 21.35 -32.05 23.14
N ALA A 879 21.15 -32.78 24.25
CA ALA A 879 19.95 -33.60 24.50
C ALA A 879 18.85 -32.75 25.17
N MET A 880 17.59 -33.07 24.89
CA MET A 880 16.41 -32.47 25.54
C MET A 880 15.57 -33.55 26.23
N ALA A 881 14.66 -33.13 27.11
CA ALA A 881 13.67 -34.03 27.68
C ALA A 881 12.80 -34.66 26.58
N ALA A 882 12.19 -35.81 26.87
CA ALA A 882 11.29 -36.48 25.92
C ALA A 882 10.16 -35.52 25.49
N ALA A 883 9.77 -35.58 24.21
CA ALA A 883 8.61 -34.84 23.74
C ALA A 883 7.33 -35.46 24.32
N SER A 884 6.38 -34.61 24.71
CA SER A 884 4.99 -34.99 24.94
C SER A 884 4.08 -34.10 24.09
N ALA A 885 2.99 -34.67 23.59
CA ALA A 885 2.08 -33.96 22.70
C ALA A 885 0.69 -34.57 22.79
N GLU A 886 -0.32 -33.69 22.72
CA GLU A 886 -1.72 -34.04 22.70
C GLU A 886 -2.43 -33.27 21.59
N ALA A 887 -3.23 -33.98 20.81
CA ALA A 887 -4.08 -33.43 19.77
C ALA A 887 -5.54 -33.68 20.13
N GLY A 888 -6.21 -32.67 20.67
CA GLY A 888 -7.63 -32.65 20.90
C GLY A 888 -8.40 -32.03 19.74
N ARG A 889 -9.73 -32.13 19.81
CA ARG A 889 -10.63 -31.48 18.83
C ARG A 889 -10.61 -29.96 18.94
N TYR A 890 -10.48 -29.44 20.17
CA TYR A 890 -10.53 -28.00 20.47
C TYR A 890 -9.24 -27.47 21.06
N ASP A 891 -8.42 -28.33 21.65
CA ASP A 891 -7.18 -27.96 22.30
C ASP A 891 -6.03 -28.80 21.75
N LEU A 892 -4.89 -28.16 21.47
CA LEU A 892 -3.64 -28.79 21.09
C LEU A 892 -2.61 -28.40 22.14
N TRP A 893 -1.75 -29.35 22.47
CA TRP A 893 -0.67 -29.12 23.40
C TRP A 893 0.57 -29.90 22.99
N ALA A 894 1.74 -29.31 23.15
CA ALA A 894 2.99 -30.06 23.12
C ALA A 894 4.02 -29.42 24.04
N ASP A 895 4.90 -30.27 24.53
CA ASP A 895 6.06 -29.94 25.33
C ASP A 895 7.25 -30.71 24.77
N ALA A 896 8.10 -30.03 23.99
CA ALA A 896 9.26 -30.61 23.29
C ALA A 896 10.38 -29.57 23.17
N GLY A 897 11.60 -29.97 22.76
CA GLY A 897 12.65 -29.00 22.45
C GLY A 897 12.32 -28.14 21.22
N ALA A 898 11.58 -28.70 20.27
CA ALA A 898 11.12 -28.03 19.07
C ALA A 898 9.64 -28.37 18.71
N PRO A 899 8.64 -27.82 19.42
CA PRO A 899 7.22 -27.98 19.09
C PRO A 899 6.77 -27.03 17.97
N LEU A 900 6.05 -27.59 16.99
CA LEU A 900 5.31 -26.87 15.96
C LEU A 900 3.84 -27.29 16.04
N LEU A 901 2.97 -26.37 16.48
CA LEU A 901 1.52 -26.58 16.55
C LEU A 901 0.80 -25.72 15.52
N ASN A 902 -0.10 -26.33 14.77
CA ASN A 902 -0.94 -25.65 13.79
C ASN A 902 -2.41 -26.10 13.91
N ALA A 903 -3.30 -25.16 14.19
CA ALA A 903 -4.74 -25.40 14.24
C ALA A 903 -5.46 -24.49 13.25
N GLN A 904 -6.26 -25.05 12.35
CA GLN A 904 -7.16 -24.24 11.52
C GLN A 904 -8.60 -24.74 11.62
N THR A 905 -9.53 -23.81 11.82
CA THR A 905 -10.96 -24.09 11.88
C THR A 905 -11.73 -23.22 10.89
N ASN A 906 -12.51 -23.85 10.01
CA ASN A 906 -13.34 -23.17 9.03
C ASN A 906 -14.83 -23.45 9.29
N TYR A 907 -15.58 -22.41 9.65
CA TYR A 907 -17.04 -22.40 9.78
C TYR A 907 -17.72 -21.77 8.55
N GLY A 908 -17.05 -20.80 7.91
CA GLY A 908 -17.58 -20.08 6.76
C GLY A 908 -17.70 -20.94 5.50
N SER A 909 -18.59 -20.55 4.58
CA SER A 909 -18.69 -21.18 3.27
C SER A 909 -17.48 -20.81 2.41
N VAL A 910 -16.98 -21.77 1.63
CA VAL A 910 -15.88 -21.55 0.66
C VAL A 910 -16.37 -21.96 -0.72
N LEU A 911 -16.44 -21.00 -1.64
CA LEU A 911 -16.96 -21.19 -2.99
C LEU A 911 -15.97 -20.71 -4.06
N ALA A 912 -15.57 -21.60 -4.95
CA ALA A 912 -14.80 -21.27 -6.15
C ALA A 912 -15.59 -21.62 -7.42
N THR A 913 -15.84 -20.64 -8.28
CA THR A 913 -16.67 -20.80 -9.47
C THR A 913 -16.07 -20.10 -10.68
N PRO A 914 -15.34 -20.79 -11.56
CA PRO A 914 -15.18 -20.33 -12.93
C PRO A 914 -16.48 -20.59 -13.71
N SER A 915 -17.27 -19.55 -13.98
CA SER A 915 -18.56 -19.66 -14.67
C SER A 915 -18.57 -18.94 -16.02
N ASN A 916 -19.48 -19.37 -16.90
CA ASN A 916 -19.79 -18.71 -18.18
C ASN A 916 -18.58 -18.52 -19.11
N SER A 917 -17.53 -19.33 -18.98
CA SER A 917 -16.41 -19.21 -19.91
C SER A 917 -16.82 -19.80 -21.26
N LEU A 918 -16.84 -18.96 -22.29
CA LEU A 918 -17.07 -19.36 -23.66
C LEU A 918 -15.72 -19.37 -24.38
N VAL A 919 -15.30 -20.54 -24.83
CA VAL A 919 -14.17 -20.67 -25.75
C VAL A 919 -14.74 -21.12 -27.08
N GLY A 920 -14.84 -20.23 -28.04
CA GLY A 920 -15.51 -20.55 -29.29
C GLY A 920 -15.55 -19.41 -30.28
N SER A 921 -16.22 -19.63 -31.39
CA SER A 921 -16.47 -18.59 -32.38
C SER A 921 -17.82 -18.86 -33.00
N ALA A 922 -18.70 -17.86 -33.08
CA ALA A 922 -19.96 -18.00 -33.80
C ALA A 922 -19.78 -17.46 -35.23
N PHE A 923 -19.39 -18.34 -36.16
CA PHE A 923 -19.38 -18.03 -37.58
C PHE A 923 -20.75 -18.42 -38.19
N ASN A 924 -21.75 -17.57 -37.98
CA ASN A 924 -23.12 -17.81 -38.46
C ASN A 924 -23.27 -17.43 -39.95
N GLY A 925 -23.19 -18.41 -40.85
CA GLY A 925 -23.42 -18.23 -42.30
C GLY A 925 -24.04 -19.47 -42.99
N PRO A 926 -24.88 -19.31 -44.04
CA PRO A 926 -25.57 -20.41 -44.73
C PRO A 926 -24.74 -21.05 -45.86
N VAL A 927 -23.62 -20.43 -46.24
CA VAL A 927 -22.65 -20.89 -47.25
C VAL A 927 -21.34 -21.21 -46.51
N ALA A 928 -20.57 -22.21 -46.96
CA ALA A 928 -19.39 -22.77 -46.29
C ALA A 928 -18.72 -21.86 -45.25
N ALA A 929 -18.90 -22.16 -43.96
CA ALA A 929 -18.33 -21.43 -42.84
C ALA A 929 -16.80 -21.31 -42.95
N MET A 930 -16.13 -22.27 -43.61
CA MET A 930 -14.68 -22.27 -43.85
C MET A 930 -14.32 -22.78 -45.25
N ALA A 931 -13.45 -22.06 -45.97
CA ALA A 931 -12.89 -22.47 -47.26
C ALA A 931 -11.38 -22.21 -47.31
N ASP A 932 -10.59 -23.23 -47.67
CA ASP A 932 -9.10 -23.17 -47.72
C ASP A 932 -8.46 -22.59 -46.43
N ALA A 933 -9.09 -22.84 -45.27
CA ALA A 933 -8.76 -22.19 -44.00
C ALA A 933 -8.32 -23.19 -42.91
N SER A 934 -7.69 -22.68 -41.85
CA SER A 934 -7.36 -23.47 -40.66
C SER A 934 -7.91 -22.82 -39.39
N MET A 935 -8.55 -23.60 -38.52
CA MET A 935 -8.97 -23.17 -37.20
C MET A 935 -8.50 -24.15 -36.12
N THR A 936 -7.86 -23.64 -35.08
CA THR A 936 -7.43 -24.43 -33.92
C THR A 936 -8.02 -23.86 -32.64
N ILE A 937 -8.65 -24.71 -31.84
CA ILE A 937 -9.00 -24.40 -30.45
C ILE A 937 -8.27 -25.40 -29.54
N GLY A 938 -7.19 -24.94 -28.89
CA GLY A 938 -6.17 -25.81 -28.31
C GLY A 938 -5.73 -25.39 -26.91
N GLY A 939 -5.53 -26.32 -25.96
CA GLY A 939 -4.81 -25.99 -24.72
C GLY A 939 -5.52 -25.04 -23.73
N ASN A 940 -6.80 -24.70 -23.97
CA ASN A 940 -7.53 -23.79 -23.08
C ASN A 940 -7.92 -24.51 -21.77
N SER A 941 -7.85 -23.80 -20.64
CA SER A 941 -8.08 -24.37 -19.31
C SER A 941 -9.12 -23.59 -18.49
N VAL A 942 -9.99 -24.31 -17.80
CA VAL A 942 -10.92 -23.77 -16.82
C VAL A 942 -10.78 -24.55 -15.52
N SER A 943 -10.42 -23.88 -14.41
CA SER A 943 -10.13 -24.54 -13.14
C SER A 943 -10.81 -23.88 -11.95
N ALA A 944 -11.51 -24.67 -11.14
CA ALA A 944 -12.07 -24.29 -9.86
C ALA A 944 -11.33 -25.02 -8.73
N ALA A 945 -10.85 -24.30 -7.71
CA ALA A 945 -10.24 -24.92 -6.55
C ALA A 945 -10.74 -24.26 -5.26
N ALA A 946 -11.32 -25.05 -4.36
CA ALA A 946 -11.83 -24.59 -3.07
C ALA A 946 -11.24 -25.42 -1.93
N TYR A 947 -10.70 -24.75 -0.91
CA TYR A 947 -10.13 -25.40 0.27
C TYR A 947 -10.74 -24.80 1.54
N GLY A 948 -11.27 -25.65 2.43
CA GLY A 948 -11.64 -25.21 3.78
C GLY A 948 -10.40 -24.79 4.56
N ASN A 949 -9.51 -25.77 4.80
CA ASN A 949 -8.21 -25.58 5.44
C ASN A 949 -7.09 -26.23 4.62
N VAL A 950 -5.97 -25.52 4.43
CA VAL A 950 -4.74 -26.04 3.84
C VAL A 950 -3.53 -25.68 4.71
N ALA A 951 -2.71 -26.68 5.03
CA ALA A 951 -1.53 -26.53 5.88
C ALA A 951 -0.32 -27.32 5.37
N THR A 952 0.84 -26.67 5.37
CA THR A 952 2.14 -27.33 5.30
C THR A 952 2.89 -27.05 6.60
N ASN A 953 3.37 -28.09 7.28
CA ASN A 953 4.16 -27.97 8.49
C ASN A 953 5.46 -28.77 8.31
N ALA A 954 6.60 -28.09 8.37
CA ALA A 954 7.92 -28.68 8.20
C ALA A 954 8.79 -28.39 9.42
N ALA A 955 9.30 -29.44 10.05
CA ALA A 955 10.32 -29.34 11.09
C ALA A 955 11.64 -29.97 10.60
N SER A 956 12.74 -29.23 10.72
CA SER A 956 14.07 -29.72 10.37
C SER A 956 15.02 -29.58 11.54
N LEU A 957 15.68 -30.68 11.90
CA LEU A 957 16.62 -30.73 13.02
C LEU A 957 17.97 -31.26 12.55
N SER A 958 19.03 -30.58 12.96
CA SER A 958 20.40 -31.10 12.88
C SER A 958 21.08 -30.90 14.23
N ALA A 959 21.81 -31.92 14.68
CA ALA A 959 22.46 -31.90 15.99
C ALA A 959 23.82 -32.60 15.96
N PHE A 960 24.79 -32.05 16.69
CA PHE A 960 26.09 -32.68 16.90
C PHE A 960 26.00 -33.66 18.09
N GLY A 961 25.70 -34.93 17.82
CA GLY A 961 26.03 -36.04 18.74
C GLY A 961 24.94 -36.60 19.67
N GLN A 962 23.72 -36.03 19.78
CA GLN A 962 22.57 -36.63 20.52
C GLN A 962 21.21 -36.31 19.86
N PRO A 963 20.17 -37.16 20.01
CA PRO A 963 18.85 -36.92 19.41
C PRO A 963 18.07 -35.82 20.15
N ARG A 964 17.41 -34.95 19.38
CA ARG A 964 16.52 -33.86 19.86
C ARG A 964 15.06 -34.30 19.93
N SER A 965 14.30 -33.75 20.87
CA SER A 965 12.85 -33.92 20.94
C SER A 965 12.15 -32.88 20.06
N VAL A 966 11.35 -33.36 19.11
CA VAL A 966 10.54 -32.54 18.17
C VAL A 966 9.10 -33.01 18.27
N SER A 967 8.16 -32.08 18.17
CA SER A 967 6.73 -32.38 18.05
C SER A 967 6.14 -31.56 16.92
N VAL A 968 5.40 -32.21 16.01
CA VAL A 968 4.60 -31.52 15.00
C VAL A 968 3.15 -31.97 15.19
N VAL A 969 2.29 -31.06 15.63
CA VAL A 969 0.88 -31.33 15.89
C VAL A 969 0.02 -30.44 15.01
N SER A 970 -0.84 -31.05 14.20
CA SER A 970 -1.74 -30.33 13.30
C SER A 970 -3.18 -30.78 13.52
N SER A 971 -4.11 -29.84 13.73
CA SER A 971 -5.55 -30.10 13.81
C SER A 971 -6.31 -29.23 12.83
N GLN A 972 -7.05 -29.86 11.91
CA GLN A 972 -7.77 -29.18 10.85
C GLN A 972 -9.25 -29.56 10.90
N THR A 973 -10.12 -28.59 11.15
CA THR A 973 -11.57 -28.83 11.27
C THR A 973 -12.34 -27.93 10.30
N ASN A 974 -13.15 -28.54 9.43
CA ASN A 974 -14.02 -27.83 8.50
C ASN A 974 -15.49 -28.18 8.77
N PHE A 975 -16.28 -27.19 9.16
CA PHE A 975 -17.73 -27.27 9.34
C PHE A 975 -18.51 -26.65 8.18
N GLY A 976 -17.96 -25.60 7.55
CA GLY A 976 -18.61 -24.89 6.46
C GLY A 976 -18.63 -25.70 5.14
N PRO A 977 -19.56 -25.41 4.22
CA PRO A 977 -19.57 -26.05 2.90
C PRO A 977 -18.36 -25.59 2.08
N VAL A 978 -17.69 -26.54 1.42
CA VAL A 978 -16.58 -26.28 0.48
C VAL A 978 -17.00 -26.75 -0.90
N THR A 979 -17.11 -25.81 -1.84
CA THR A 979 -17.72 -26.04 -3.15
C THR A 979 -16.83 -25.48 -4.26
N ALA A 980 -16.52 -26.32 -5.25
CA ALA A 980 -15.86 -25.91 -6.48
C ALA A 980 -16.74 -26.28 -7.69
N LEU A 981 -17.11 -25.30 -8.51
CA LEU A 981 -18.04 -25.48 -9.64
C LEU A 981 -17.45 -24.94 -10.94
N ALA A 982 -17.20 -25.83 -11.90
CA ALA A 982 -16.86 -25.43 -13.27
C ALA A 982 -18.06 -25.70 -14.20
N THR A 983 -19.17 -25.01 -13.96
CA THR A 983 -20.43 -25.15 -14.73
C THR A 983 -20.53 -24.10 -15.84
N THR A 984 -21.44 -24.33 -16.81
CA THR A 984 -21.76 -23.42 -17.94
C THR A 984 -20.59 -23.06 -18.88
N ASN A 985 -19.45 -23.75 -18.76
CA ASN A 985 -18.33 -23.59 -19.69
C ASN A 985 -18.68 -24.23 -21.05
N GLN A 986 -18.61 -23.44 -22.11
CA GLN A 986 -19.00 -23.86 -23.45
C GLN A 986 -17.80 -23.81 -24.40
N LEU A 987 -17.64 -24.90 -25.14
CA LEU A 987 -16.71 -25.00 -26.26
C LEU A 987 -17.54 -25.19 -27.52
N THR A 988 -17.79 -24.11 -28.26
CA THR A 988 -18.77 -24.11 -29.35
C THR A 988 -18.20 -23.53 -30.63
N VAL A 989 -18.35 -24.28 -31.73
CA VAL A 989 -18.05 -23.83 -33.09
C VAL A 989 -19.19 -24.29 -34.00
N PRO A 990 -20.19 -23.44 -34.31
CA PRO A 990 -21.16 -23.75 -35.33
C PRO A 990 -20.49 -23.61 -36.70
N LEU A 991 -20.29 -24.72 -37.41
CA LEU A 991 -19.78 -24.74 -38.79
C LEU A 991 -20.87 -25.29 -39.72
N ALA A 992 -21.31 -24.50 -40.69
CA ALA A 992 -22.33 -24.93 -41.66
C ALA A 992 -21.77 -25.91 -42.71
N ALA A 993 -20.69 -25.53 -43.40
CA ALA A 993 -19.94 -26.39 -44.33
C ALA A 993 -18.45 -26.02 -44.37
N MET A 994 -17.57 -27.00 -44.55
CA MET A 994 -16.12 -26.82 -44.68
C MET A 994 -15.65 -27.33 -46.04
N THR A 995 -14.80 -26.59 -46.74
CA THR A 995 -14.20 -27.02 -48.02
C THR A 995 -12.68 -26.83 -47.96
N SER A 996 -11.92 -27.89 -48.26
CA SER A 996 -10.44 -27.86 -48.26
C SER A 996 -9.80 -27.26 -46.99
N SER A 997 -10.48 -27.35 -45.84
CA SER A 997 -10.13 -26.66 -44.59
C SER A 997 -9.71 -27.65 -43.49
N ARG A 998 -8.97 -27.17 -42.49
CA ARG A 998 -8.57 -27.95 -41.30
C ARG A 998 -9.18 -27.36 -40.04
N PHE A 999 -9.75 -28.22 -39.20
CA PHE A 999 -10.23 -27.86 -37.87
C PHE A 999 -9.61 -28.80 -36.84
N ALA A 1000 -9.06 -28.24 -35.76
CA ALA A 1000 -8.49 -29.00 -34.66
C ALA A 1000 -9.04 -28.51 -33.32
N LEU A 1001 -9.51 -29.46 -32.51
CA LEU A 1001 -9.95 -29.24 -31.14
C LEU A 1001 -9.17 -30.18 -30.22
N THR A 1002 -8.20 -29.67 -29.47
CA THR A 1002 -7.23 -30.53 -28.74
C THR A 1002 -6.80 -29.94 -27.40
N GLY A 1003 -6.45 -30.77 -26.42
CA GLY A 1003 -5.78 -30.32 -25.19
C GLY A 1003 -6.54 -29.36 -24.26
N ASN A 1004 -7.86 -29.18 -24.45
CA ASN A 1004 -8.66 -28.32 -23.57
C ASN A 1004 -9.02 -29.06 -22.26
N GLN A 1005 -8.96 -28.38 -21.10
CA GLN A 1005 -9.17 -28.97 -19.78
C GLN A 1005 -10.20 -28.19 -18.96
N VAL A 1006 -11.11 -28.92 -18.29
CA VAL A 1006 -11.99 -28.37 -17.25
C VAL A 1006 -11.77 -29.17 -15.97
N SER A 1007 -11.51 -28.50 -14.85
CA SER A 1007 -11.24 -29.13 -13.55
C SER A 1007 -11.98 -28.40 -12.43
N ALA A 1008 -12.49 -29.16 -11.46
CA ALA A 1008 -13.03 -28.64 -10.22
C ALA A 1008 -12.56 -29.52 -9.06
N VAL A 1009 -11.95 -28.91 -8.05
CA VAL A 1009 -11.39 -29.59 -6.87
C VAL A 1009 -11.90 -28.89 -5.61
N ALA A 1010 -12.60 -29.64 -4.76
CA ALA A 1010 -13.06 -29.16 -3.45
C ALA A 1010 -12.47 -30.05 -2.37
N ILE A 1011 -11.75 -29.46 -1.41
CA ILE A 1011 -11.10 -30.18 -0.32
C ILE A 1011 -11.44 -29.52 1.01
N GLY A 1012 -12.05 -30.27 1.93
CA GLY A 1012 -12.36 -29.76 3.27
C GLY A 1012 -11.10 -29.40 4.05
N ASN A 1013 -10.20 -30.38 4.22
CA ASN A 1013 -8.93 -30.22 4.93
C ASN A 1013 -7.80 -30.89 4.15
N GLN A 1014 -6.66 -30.21 3.99
CA GLN A 1014 -5.41 -30.78 3.49
C GLN A 1014 -4.26 -30.37 4.41
N ALA A 1015 -3.52 -31.34 4.95
CA ALA A 1015 -2.37 -31.08 5.79
C ALA A 1015 -1.20 -31.98 5.39
N THR A 1016 0.00 -31.40 5.28
CA THR A 1016 1.26 -32.13 5.09
C THR A 1016 2.18 -31.83 6.27
N ASN A 1017 2.60 -32.86 6.99
CA ASN A 1017 3.55 -32.73 8.10
C ASN A 1017 4.84 -33.47 7.75
N THR A 1018 5.98 -32.79 7.82
CA THR A 1018 7.29 -33.38 7.53
C THR A 1018 8.24 -33.12 8.69
N ILE A 1019 8.93 -34.17 9.14
CA ILE A 1019 10.05 -34.06 10.09
C ILE A 1019 11.28 -34.59 9.38
N THR A 1020 12.29 -33.74 9.22
CA THR A 1020 13.61 -34.14 8.70
C THR A 1020 14.63 -34.05 9.82
N SER A 1021 15.39 -35.13 10.02
CA SER A 1021 16.50 -35.14 10.97
C SER A 1021 17.78 -35.54 10.24
N LEU A 1022 18.77 -34.66 10.28
CA LEU A 1022 20.13 -34.96 9.82
C LEU A 1022 20.97 -35.29 11.05
N ARG A 1023 21.64 -36.45 11.00
CA ARG A 1023 22.59 -36.91 12.03
C ARG A 1023 24.02 -36.58 11.64
#